data_AF-A0A3M1VVQ9-F1
#
_entry.id   AF-A0A3M1VVQ9-F1
#
_cell.length_a   1.000
_cell.length_b   1.000
_cell.length_c   1.000
_cell.angle_alpha   90.00
_cell.angle_beta   90.00
_cell.angle_gamma   90.00
#
_symmetry.space_group_name_H-M   'P 1'
#
loop_
_entity.id
_entity.type
_entity.pdbx_description
1 polymer ?
#
loop_
_entity_poly.entity_id
_entity_poly.type
_entity_poly.pdbx_seq_one_letter_code
_entity_poly.pdbx_strand_id
1 'polypeptide(L)'
;MGDLRSLAERMKSDWDRRVSHDYRFWMSDGHRDDKDMWQSGERDFAILTGDIKNPQNKTLLEIGCGVGRLLHAAAPRFGRVIGFDVSDVAISKARELLRDYNNVELYAGSGYDLSPIQDSSIDVVISFAALASMPVGVAANYLCEAARILKPDGDLRLQIYLGREQEVYEDDTLHLRCFTHENFRKAAEAAGFTVNTIEELILPIQVSVKEIGLEAVIVKLRRNNSLSVADSSQVAKLLLPSGEKQARRETTISELEYWMALNYARDLVDRGEIEHARETLEYAISQVRDSSVDASELINYIANAVAGERALENEKVSVKERSDYFNRNMAVIKRRFNTLYHTLEQIRADDADLQVGDTPEGRVLVRKGQCLDHQQKPATAAKVWAERLLSDSRFKQADKIAVYGFGSGYHLESLIKLGGKDLLVIEPDPRVLLKALAIRDLTDLLESLSGLALAERVDKDFFEGNVELAIRPQSQVGTAEILQRVKTLFYGERGFSALHPTIGVLGPVMGGTLPIGGYTLRSLLGLNQRARLFEMSAFAGGMNQLEQFVKEDFRKAALRGHYIEMLSQIVIESINEKPIDILICMAQAPVSLRALEYCRQKGIITVLWFVEDYLRFTYWKSVAAYFDFVFTIQRGECLSAIKSAGAGEVHYLPVACDPVVHTPLELSEEEKERWGSPISFVGAGYHNRQQMFASLANLPFKIWGTEWPQCKPFDRLVQEEGRRLKPEEYVKIFNATDININLHSSTERDGVDPYGDFLNPRTFELASCGAFQLCDERAYLSEVLEPGKEIITFKNRHDLQDKIRYYLERPEERREIAERAREKVLAAHTYNHRIHEMLSVIYSSKFEQLKRREKESPWTRMLERSKIDPELHERCKAAFERGEEPNLDGLVSDIVAGEGKLSETEQKLMFLFHVRKQIIRMTEERTGAKGPK
;
A
#
# COMPACT_ATOMS: atom_id res chain seq x y z
N MET A 1 31.24 -22.46 -31.77
CA MET A 1 30.49 -23.70 -31.46
C MET A 1 30.76 -24.26 -30.07
N GLY A 2 31.97 -24.19 -29.50
CA GLY A 2 32.24 -24.71 -28.15
C GLY A 2 31.36 -24.10 -27.04
N ASP A 3 31.02 -22.81 -27.17
CA ASP A 3 30.23 -22.04 -26.20
C ASP A 3 28.71 -22.35 -26.26
N LEU A 4 28.15 -22.46 -27.46
CA LEU A 4 26.73 -22.79 -27.66
C LEU A 4 26.36 -24.17 -27.13
N ARG A 5 27.29 -25.14 -27.23
CA ARG A 5 27.07 -26.49 -26.73
C ARG A 5 26.94 -26.52 -25.20
N SER A 6 27.80 -25.80 -24.48
CA SER A 6 27.69 -25.68 -23.02
C SER A 6 26.41 -24.98 -22.59
N LEU A 7 26.00 -23.92 -23.30
CA LEU A 7 24.74 -23.24 -23.05
C LEU A 7 23.54 -24.16 -23.27
N ALA A 8 23.55 -24.97 -24.33
CA ALA A 8 22.48 -25.91 -24.63
C ALA A 8 22.39 -27.06 -23.62
N GLU A 9 23.53 -27.61 -23.18
CA GLU A 9 23.56 -28.62 -22.10
C GLU A 9 22.98 -28.04 -20.80
N ARG A 10 23.24 -26.77 -20.50
CA ARG A 10 22.64 -26.07 -19.36
C ARG A 10 21.13 -25.86 -19.54
N MET A 11 20.69 -25.34 -20.69
CA MET A 11 19.28 -25.16 -21.01
C MET A 11 18.51 -26.47 -20.87
N LYS A 12 19.07 -27.57 -21.41
CA LYS A 12 18.49 -28.91 -21.26
C LYS A 12 18.30 -29.28 -19.80
N SER A 13 19.37 -29.20 -19.01
CA SER A 13 19.34 -29.55 -17.59
C SER A 13 18.33 -28.69 -16.81
N ASP A 14 18.25 -27.39 -17.10
CA ASP A 14 17.35 -26.47 -16.41
C ASP A 14 15.89 -26.73 -16.76
N TRP A 15 15.58 -26.92 -18.05
CA TRP A 15 14.21 -27.16 -18.51
C TRP A 15 13.72 -28.56 -18.16
N ASP A 16 14.56 -29.60 -18.22
CA ASP A 16 14.20 -30.94 -17.74
C ASP A 16 13.81 -30.91 -16.26
N ARG A 17 14.56 -30.16 -15.45
CA ARG A 17 14.28 -29.98 -14.03
C ARG A 17 12.96 -29.24 -13.79
N ARG A 18 12.73 -28.11 -14.48
CA ARG A 18 11.49 -27.33 -14.39
C ARG A 18 10.26 -28.13 -14.80
N VAL A 19 10.31 -28.76 -15.96
CA VAL A 19 9.18 -29.53 -16.50
C VAL A 19 8.87 -30.76 -15.64
N SER A 20 9.90 -31.39 -15.04
CA SER A 20 9.70 -32.50 -14.10
C SER A 20 8.96 -32.09 -12.82
N HIS A 21 9.09 -30.83 -12.42
CA HIS A 21 8.37 -30.28 -11.29
C HIS A 21 6.89 -30.03 -11.62
N ASP A 22 6.62 -29.20 -12.62
CA ASP A 22 5.25 -28.91 -13.04
C ASP A 22 5.26 -28.35 -14.47
N TYR A 23 4.92 -29.20 -15.43
CA TYR A 23 4.94 -28.81 -16.84
C TYR A 23 3.90 -27.74 -17.18
N ARG A 24 2.76 -27.67 -16.49
CA ARG A 24 1.72 -26.67 -16.78
C ARG A 24 2.15 -25.30 -16.28
N PHE A 25 2.73 -25.26 -15.08
CA PHE A 25 3.30 -24.04 -14.53
C PHE A 25 4.43 -23.48 -15.40
N TRP A 26 5.41 -24.32 -15.77
CA TRP A 26 6.61 -23.84 -16.45
C TRP A 26 6.46 -23.64 -17.96
N MET A 27 5.58 -24.38 -18.63
CA MET A 27 5.46 -24.36 -20.10
C MET A 27 4.09 -23.90 -20.61
N SER A 28 3.12 -23.63 -19.74
CA SER A 28 1.72 -23.40 -20.14
C SER A 28 0.96 -22.49 -19.18
N ASP A 29 1.55 -21.35 -18.84
CA ASP A 29 0.91 -20.24 -18.12
C ASP A 29 0.25 -20.62 -16.76
N GLY A 30 0.60 -21.75 -16.16
CA GLY A 30 0.03 -22.19 -14.87
C GLY A 30 -1.43 -22.59 -14.90
N HIS A 31 -1.92 -23.13 -16.03
CA HIS A 31 -3.28 -23.63 -16.13
C HIS A 31 -3.56 -24.81 -15.18
N ARG A 32 -4.78 -24.84 -14.61
CA ARG A 32 -5.21 -25.85 -13.63
C ARG A 32 -5.34 -27.25 -14.22
N ASP A 33 -5.77 -27.34 -15.47
CA ASP A 33 -5.95 -28.60 -16.16
C ASP A 33 -5.56 -28.50 -17.64
N ASP A 34 -5.49 -29.64 -18.32
CA ASP A 34 -5.12 -29.70 -19.74
C ASP A 34 -6.14 -29.00 -20.64
N LYS A 35 -7.42 -28.95 -20.25
CA LYS A 35 -8.47 -28.37 -21.09
C LYS A 35 -8.30 -26.86 -21.20
N ASP A 36 -7.96 -26.19 -20.11
CA ASP A 36 -7.66 -24.75 -20.11
C ASP A 36 -6.37 -24.44 -20.86
N MET A 37 -5.35 -25.30 -20.72
CA MET A 37 -4.12 -25.24 -21.51
C MET A 37 -4.38 -25.36 -23.02
N TRP A 38 -5.25 -26.28 -23.45
CA TRP A 38 -5.59 -26.41 -24.88
C TRP A 38 -6.37 -25.20 -25.39
N GLN A 39 -7.26 -24.61 -24.59
CA GLN A 39 -8.00 -23.40 -24.98
C GLN A 39 -7.07 -22.19 -25.18
N SER A 40 -6.08 -22.00 -24.30
CA SER A 40 -5.10 -20.93 -24.49
C SER A 40 -4.20 -21.21 -25.71
N GLY A 41 -3.81 -22.47 -25.92
CA GLY A 41 -3.08 -22.90 -27.12
C GLY A 41 -3.83 -22.57 -28.40
N GLU A 42 -5.12 -22.86 -28.47
CA GLU A 42 -5.99 -22.53 -29.61
C GLU A 42 -6.04 -21.03 -29.90
N ARG A 43 -6.19 -20.20 -28.86
CA ARG A 43 -6.20 -18.73 -28.97
C ARG A 43 -4.87 -18.21 -29.51
N ASP A 44 -3.76 -18.59 -28.89
CA ASP A 44 -2.43 -18.07 -29.21
C ASP A 44 -1.97 -18.55 -30.59
N PHE A 45 -2.27 -19.81 -30.92
CA PHE A 45 -2.02 -20.36 -32.25
C PHE A 45 -2.81 -19.61 -33.34
N ALA A 46 -4.07 -19.25 -33.07
CA ALA A 46 -4.88 -18.47 -34.00
C ALA A 46 -4.31 -17.06 -34.23
N ILE A 47 -3.74 -16.42 -33.19
CA ILE A 47 -3.06 -15.12 -33.32
C ILE A 47 -1.84 -15.23 -34.25
N LEU A 48 -1.03 -16.29 -34.09
CA LEU A 48 0.17 -16.49 -34.90
C LEU A 48 -0.13 -16.86 -36.37
N THR A 49 -1.18 -17.67 -36.58
CA THR A 49 -1.37 -18.40 -37.85
C THR A 49 -2.69 -18.12 -38.57
N GLY A 50 -3.55 -17.24 -38.03
CA GLY A 50 -4.89 -16.98 -38.58
C GLY A 50 -4.91 -16.46 -40.02
N ASP A 51 -3.77 -15.95 -40.52
CA ASP A 51 -3.61 -15.48 -41.91
C ASP A 51 -2.99 -16.52 -42.87
N ILE A 52 -2.59 -17.70 -42.36
CA ILE A 52 -1.96 -18.76 -43.15
C ILE A 52 -3.01 -19.47 -44.01
N LYS A 53 -2.86 -19.33 -45.33
CA LYS A 53 -3.75 -19.99 -46.30
C LYS A 53 -3.37 -21.45 -46.52
N ASN A 54 -4.40 -22.28 -46.73
CA ASN A 54 -4.31 -23.72 -47.04
C ASN A 54 -3.39 -24.51 -46.08
N PRO A 55 -3.55 -24.38 -44.75
CA PRO A 55 -2.66 -25.01 -43.78
C PRO A 55 -2.61 -26.54 -43.91
N GLN A 56 -3.68 -27.18 -44.38
CA GLN A 56 -3.78 -28.64 -44.56
C GLN A 56 -2.75 -29.22 -45.54
N ASN A 57 -2.19 -28.40 -46.44
CA ASN A 57 -1.16 -28.81 -47.41
C ASN A 57 0.26 -28.39 -46.97
N LYS A 58 0.40 -27.81 -45.77
CA LYS A 58 1.64 -27.23 -45.28
C LYS A 58 2.23 -28.06 -44.14
N THR A 59 3.55 -27.99 -44.02
CA THR A 59 4.31 -28.50 -42.87
C THR A 59 4.61 -27.35 -41.93
N LEU A 60 4.20 -27.47 -40.66
CA LEU A 60 4.49 -26.52 -39.59
C LEU A 60 5.54 -27.08 -38.64
N LEU A 61 6.51 -26.25 -38.24
CA LEU A 61 7.48 -26.57 -37.19
C LEU A 61 7.42 -25.54 -36.07
N GLU A 62 7.36 -26.00 -34.81
CA GLU A 62 7.49 -25.14 -33.63
C GLU A 62 8.86 -25.32 -32.96
N ILE A 63 9.56 -24.22 -32.72
CA ILE A 63 10.81 -24.17 -31.94
C ILE A 63 10.44 -23.86 -30.49
N GLY A 64 10.87 -24.69 -29.55
CA GLY A 64 10.52 -24.58 -28.14
C GLY A 64 9.08 -24.99 -27.87
N CYS A 65 8.66 -26.14 -28.42
CA CYS A 65 7.26 -26.59 -28.37
C CYS A 65 6.79 -27.03 -26.98
N GLY A 66 7.69 -27.17 -26.01
CA GLY A 66 7.39 -27.61 -24.65
C GLY A 66 6.63 -28.93 -24.65
N VAL A 67 5.47 -28.94 -23.98
CA VAL A 67 4.57 -30.11 -23.93
C VAL A 67 3.58 -30.20 -25.10
N GLY A 68 3.73 -29.33 -26.11
CA GLY A 68 2.93 -29.35 -27.33
C GLY A 68 1.62 -28.57 -27.26
N ARG A 69 1.54 -27.53 -26.42
CA ARG A 69 0.36 -26.66 -26.25
C ARG A 69 -0.18 -26.11 -27.58
N LEU A 70 0.70 -25.55 -28.42
CA LEU A 70 0.32 -25.00 -29.72
C LEU A 70 0.24 -26.10 -30.78
N LEU A 71 1.05 -27.17 -30.66
CA LEU A 71 0.98 -28.33 -31.55
C LEU A 71 -0.38 -29.03 -31.50
N HIS A 72 -1.02 -29.10 -30.33
CA HIS A 72 -2.39 -29.60 -30.19
C HIS A 72 -3.36 -28.83 -31.10
N ALA A 73 -3.24 -27.50 -31.16
CA ALA A 73 -4.05 -26.67 -32.05
C ALA A 73 -3.60 -26.78 -33.53
N ALA A 74 -2.31 -27.00 -33.79
CA ALA A 74 -1.80 -27.16 -35.14
C ALA A 74 -2.20 -28.48 -35.80
N ALA A 75 -2.21 -29.58 -35.04
CA ALA A 75 -2.42 -30.95 -35.51
C ALA A 75 -3.70 -31.12 -36.37
N PRO A 76 -4.89 -30.62 -35.99
CA PRO A 76 -6.08 -30.75 -36.83
C PRO A 76 -6.09 -29.85 -38.08
N ARG A 77 -5.15 -28.89 -38.20
CA ARG A 77 -5.15 -27.84 -39.24
C ARG A 77 -4.06 -28.02 -40.29
N PHE A 78 -2.94 -28.63 -39.93
CA PHE A 78 -1.76 -28.78 -40.80
C PHE A 78 -1.56 -30.22 -41.25
N GLY A 79 -1.05 -30.39 -42.48
CA GLY A 79 -0.82 -31.72 -43.05
C GLY A 79 0.27 -32.50 -42.30
N ARG A 80 1.29 -31.78 -41.81
CA ARG A 80 2.38 -32.32 -40.99
C ARG A 80 2.80 -31.28 -39.96
N VAL A 81 2.97 -31.71 -38.71
CA VAL A 81 3.31 -30.84 -37.58
C VAL A 81 4.55 -31.39 -36.89
N ILE A 82 5.54 -30.54 -36.64
CA ILE A 82 6.81 -30.90 -36.06
C ILE A 82 7.08 -30.04 -34.82
N GLY A 83 7.38 -30.66 -33.69
CA GLY A 83 7.77 -29.99 -32.46
C GLY A 83 9.24 -30.24 -32.12
N PHE A 84 9.99 -29.18 -31.86
CA PHE A 84 11.33 -29.24 -31.29
C PHE A 84 11.34 -28.62 -29.91
N ASP A 85 11.93 -29.33 -28.94
CA ASP A 85 12.26 -28.77 -27.63
C ASP A 85 13.61 -29.31 -27.17
N VAL A 86 14.31 -28.55 -26.31
CA VAL A 86 15.59 -28.99 -25.74
C VAL A 86 15.40 -30.01 -24.62
N SER A 87 14.25 -29.97 -23.94
CA SER A 87 13.92 -30.84 -22.81
C SER A 87 13.44 -32.22 -23.26
N ASP A 88 14.15 -33.27 -22.82
CA ASP A 88 13.71 -34.65 -23.03
C ASP A 88 12.41 -34.94 -22.26
N VAL A 89 12.26 -34.32 -21.09
CA VAL A 89 11.08 -34.48 -20.23
C VAL A 89 9.86 -33.85 -20.91
N ALA A 90 9.98 -32.64 -21.45
CA ALA A 90 8.90 -31.96 -22.17
C ALA A 90 8.47 -32.75 -23.40
N ILE A 91 9.42 -33.23 -24.20
CA ILE A 91 9.13 -34.05 -25.39
C ILE A 91 8.47 -35.37 -25.03
N SER A 92 8.91 -36.02 -23.94
CA SER A 92 8.29 -37.25 -23.46
C SER A 92 6.83 -37.00 -23.05
N LYS A 93 6.57 -35.87 -22.36
CA LYS A 93 5.21 -35.47 -21.99
C LYS A 93 4.36 -35.07 -23.20
N ALA A 94 4.93 -34.37 -24.17
CA ALA A 94 4.25 -34.04 -25.43
C ALA A 94 3.83 -35.29 -26.20
N ARG A 95 4.68 -36.33 -26.24
CA ARG A 95 4.33 -37.62 -26.87
C ARG A 95 3.15 -38.31 -26.17
N GLU A 96 3.05 -38.18 -24.85
CA GLU A 96 1.91 -38.69 -24.08
C GLU A 96 0.63 -37.91 -24.41
N LEU A 97 0.69 -36.58 -24.34
CA LEU A 97 -0.48 -35.69 -24.50
C LEU A 97 -1.01 -35.64 -25.94
N LEU A 98 -0.12 -35.78 -26.93
CA LEU A 98 -0.46 -35.69 -28.35
C LEU A 98 -0.53 -37.05 -29.05
N ARG A 99 -0.56 -38.16 -28.29
CA ARG A 99 -0.54 -39.53 -28.82
C ARG A 99 -1.66 -39.84 -29.82
N ASP A 100 -2.76 -39.09 -29.77
CA ASP A 100 -3.93 -39.30 -30.63
C ASP A 100 -3.74 -38.64 -32.02
N TYR A 101 -2.67 -37.86 -32.23
CA TYR A 101 -2.35 -37.20 -33.49
C TYR A 101 -1.23 -37.92 -34.25
N ASN A 102 -1.58 -38.58 -35.37
CA ASN A 102 -0.62 -39.33 -36.19
C ASN A 102 0.24 -38.45 -37.10
N ASN A 103 -0.07 -37.16 -37.22
CA ASN A 103 0.65 -36.19 -38.06
C ASN A 103 1.60 -35.27 -37.26
N VAL A 104 1.84 -35.59 -35.98
CA VAL A 104 2.73 -34.84 -35.09
C VAL A 104 4.04 -35.62 -34.89
N GLU A 105 5.17 -34.98 -35.19
CA GLU A 105 6.52 -35.51 -34.98
C GLU A 105 7.24 -34.69 -33.90
N LEU A 106 7.82 -35.35 -32.90
CA LEU A 106 8.41 -34.69 -31.73
C LEU A 106 9.89 -35.05 -31.57
N TYR A 107 10.74 -34.03 -31.55
CA TYR A 107 12.19 -34.13 -31.48
C TYR A 107 12.74 -33.45 -30.23
N ALA A 108 13.51 -34.20 -29.44
CA ALA A 108 14.41 -33.62 -28.46
C ALA A 108 15.64 -33.08 -29.19
N GLY A 109 15.67 -31.76 -29.39
CA GLY A 109 16.67 -31.06 -30.17
C GLY A 109 18.01 -30.91 -29.45
N SER A 110 19.04 -30.47 -30.19
CA SER A 110 20.36 -30.16 -29.63
C SER A 110 20.35 -28.95 -28.70
N GLY A 111 19.26 -28.16 -28.70
CA GLY A 111 19.11 -26.93 -27.92
C GLY A 111 19.65 -25.68 -28.61
N TYR A 112 20.34 -25.83 -29.75
CA TYR A 112 20.87 -24.71 -30.51
C TYR A 112 20.75 -24.82 -32.04
N ASP A 113 20.44 -25.99 -32.61
CA ASP A 113 20.26 -26.18 -34.06
C ASP A 113 19.05 -27.06 -34.42
N LEU A 114 18.71 -27.09 -35.71
CA LEU A 114 17.63 -27.90 -36.30
C LEU A 114 18.19 -28.90 -37.31
N SER A 115 19.39 -29.44 -37.01
CA SER A 115 20.14 -30.33 -37.90
C SER A 115 19.39 -31.58 -38.40
N PRO A 116 18.40 -32.18 -37.68
CA PRO A 116 17.62 -33.29 -38.22
C PRO A 116 16.65 -32.91 -39.35
N ILE A 117 16.42 -31.61 -39.56
CA ILE A 117 15.45 -31.10 -40.53
C ILE A 117 16.16 -30.69 -41.82
N GLN A 118 15.64 -31.21 -42.94
CA GLN A 118 16.18 -30.96 -44.27
C GLN A 118 16.01 -29.49 -44.67
N ASP A 119 17.00 -28.95 -45.38
CA ASP A 119 16.94 -27.62 -45.99
C ASP A 119 15.68 -27.45 -46.85
N SER A 120 15.07 -26.27 -46.81
CA SER A 120 13.91 -25.90 -47.64
C SER A 120 12.75 -26.92 -47.61
N SER A 121 12.46 -27.51 -46.44
CA SER A 121 11.44 -28.54 -46.27
C SER A 121 10.19 -28.06 -45.52
N ILE A 122 10.26 -26.96 -44.78
CA ILE A 122 9.19 -26.46 -43.90
C ILE A 122 8.46 -25.26 -44.55
N ASP A 123 7.14 -25.20 -44.42
CA ASP A 123 6.33 -24.08 -44.95
C ASP A 123 6.16 -22.95 -43.94
N VAL A 124 5.97 -23.30 -42.66
CA VAL A 124 5.75 -22.34 -41.57
C VAL A 124 6.57 -22.75 -40.34
N VAL A 125 7.39 -21.85 -39.82
CA VAL A 125 8.08 -22.01 -38.54
C VAL A 125 7.44 -21.06 -37.53
N ILE A 126 7.15 -21.55 -36.33
CA ILE A 126 6.64 -20.74 -35.22
C ILE A 126 7.52 -20.87 -33.97
N SER A 127 7.52 -19.86 -33.12
CA SER A 127 8.05 -19.94 -31.76
C SER A 127 7.28 -18.96 -30.88
N PHE A 128 6.77 -19.44 -29.75
CA PHE A 128 6.00 -18.62 -28.83
C PHE A 128 6.65 -18.61 -27.44
N ALA A 129 7.02 -17.42 -26.95
CA ALA A 129 7.72 -17.16 -25.68
C ALA A 129 9.11 -17.83 -25.47
N ALA A 130 9.43 -18.90 -26.21
CA ALA A 130 10.66 -19.66 -26.04
C ALA A 130 11.92 -18.89 -26.48
N LEU A 131 11.95 -18.31 -27.67
CA LEU A 131 13.15 -17.59 -28.17
C LEU A 131 13.56 -16.42 -27.26
N ALA A 132 12.62 -15.78 -26.58
CA ALA A 132 12.91 -14.68 -25.67
C ALA A 132 13.61 -15.14 -24.39
N SER A 133 13.48 -16.41 -23.98
CA SER A 133 14.16 -16.97 -22.80
C SER A 133 15.47 -17.70 -23.14
N MET A 134 15.91 -17.70 -24.41
CA MET A 134 17.15 -18.35 -24.85
C MET A 134 18.32 -17.36 -24.90
N PRO A 135 19.56 -17.77 -24.57
CA PRO A 135 20.77 -16.98 -24.79
C PRO A 135 20.82 -16.39 -26.20
N VAL A 136 21.34 -15.17 -26.34
CA VAL A 136 21.24 -14.41 -27.60
C VAL A 136 21.95 -15.13 -28.74
N GLY A 137 23.08 -15.80 -28.46
CA GLY A 137 23.78 -16.63 -29.45
C GLY A 137 22.94 -17.83 -29.94
N VAL A 138 22.14 -18.43 -29.05
CA VAL A 138 21.25 -19.55 -29.37
C VAL A 138 20.06 -19.05 -30.20
N ALA A 139 19.41 -17.96 -29.77
CA ALA A 139 18.31 -17.35 -30.50
C ALA A 139 18.73 -16.91 -31.91
N ALA A 140 19.91 -16.30 -32.05
CA ALA A 140 20.49 -15.93 -33.34
C ALA A 140 20.70 -17.15 -34.25
N ASN A 141 21.20 -18.26 -33.69
CA ASN A 141 21.41 -19.48 -34.47
C ASN A 141 20.07 -20.11 -34.92
N TYR A 142 19.04 -20.09 -34.08
CA TYR A 142 17.70 -20.53 -34.47
C TYR A 142 17.07 -19.66 -35.57
N LEU A 143 17.36 -18.35 -35.62
CA LEU A 143 16.95 -17.53 -36.75
C LEU A 143 17.63 -18.00 -38.04
N CYS A 144 18.94 -18.24 -38.02
CA CYS A 144 19.66 -18.76 -39.19
C CYS A 144 19.17 -20.17 -39.60
N GLU A 145 18.91 -21.05 -38.64
CA GLU A 145 18.39 -22.40 -38.90
C GLU A 145 16.96 -22.38 -39.44
N ALA A 146 16.09 -21.50 -38.93
CA ALA A 146 14.77 -21.28 -39.48
C ALA A 146 14.86 -20.85 -40.95
N ALA A 147 15.80 -19.96 -41.30
CA ALA A 147 16.03 -19.54 -42.67
C ALA A 147 16.55 -20.68 -43.58
N ARG A 148 17.33 -21.63 -43.03
CA ARG A 148 17.82 -22.82 -43.75
C ARG A 148 16.69 -23.79 -44.08
N ILE A 149 15.83 -24.10 -43.11
CA ILE A 149 14.80 -25.15 -43.25
C ILE A 149 13.53 -24.66 -43.94
N LEU A 150 13.24 -23.36 -43.91
CA LEU A 150 12.07 -22.80 -44.59
C LEU A 150 12.24 -22.89 -46.11
N LYS A 151 11.17 -23.31 -46.79
CA LYS A 151 11.04 -23.21 -48.25
C LYS A 151 11.21 -21.75 -48.70
N PRO A 152 11.53 -21.52 -49.98
CA PRO A 152 11.36 -20.21 -50.61
C PRO A 152 10.00 -19.61 -50.24
N ASP A 153 10.00 -18.35 -49.78
CA ASP A 153 8.80 -17.64 -49.35
C ASP A 153 8.04 -18.21 -48.14
N GLY A 154 8.66 -19.13 -47.39
CA GLY A 154 8.13 -19.66 -46.14
C GLY A 154 7.96 -18.60 -45.04
N ASP A 155 7.03 -18.85 -44.12
CA ASP A 155 6.67 -17.91 -43.06
C ASP A 155 7.37 -18.27 -41.73
N LEU A 156 7.97 -17.30 -41.07
CA LEU A 156 8.43 -17.40 -39.68
C LEU A 156 7.54 -16.50 -38.79
N ARG A 157 6.96 -17.05 -37.73
CA ARG A 157 6.06 -16.34 -36.80
C ARG A 157 6.60 -16.42 -35.38
N LEU A 158 6.89 -15.28 -34.78
CA LEU A 158 7.52 -15.23 -33.47
C LEU A 158 6.66 -14.45 -32.49
N GLN A 159 6.53 -14.94 -31.27
CA GLN A 159 6.20 -14.10 -30.12
C GLN A 159 7.50 -13.84 -29.34
N ILE A 160 7.85 -12.56 -29.18
CA ILE A 160 9.08 -12.10 -28.50
C ILE A 160 8.81 -10.78 -27.77
N TYR A 161 9.82 -10.27 -27.05
CA TYR A 161 9.79 -8.97 -26.39
C TYR A 161 10.68 -7.96 -27.12
N LEU A 162 10.12 -6.81 -27.46
CA LEU A 162 10.84 -5.67 -28.01
C LEU A 162 10.74 -4.45 -27.08
N GLY A 163 11.71 -3.54 -27.15
CA GLY A 163 11.72 -2.32 -26.33
C GLY A 163 13.09 -2.03 -25.74
N ARG A 164 13.16 -1.83 -24.42
CA ARG A 164 14.38 -1.53 -23.68
C ARG A 164 15.15 -2.83 -23.40
N GLU A 165 16.41 -2.88 -23.80
CA GLU A 165 17.32 -3.99 -23.52
C GLU A 165 17.40 -4.27 -22.01
N GLN A 166 17.34 -5.55 -21.65
CA GLN A 166 17.42 -6.00 -20.26
C GLN A 166 18.83 -6.54 -19.98
N GLU A 167 19.33 -6.27 -18.77
CA GLU A 167 20.64 -6.77 -18.35
C GLU A 167 20.54 -8.22 -17.85
N VAL A 168 20.73 -9.19 -18.75
CA VAL A 168 20.64 -10.63 -18.47
C VAL A 168 22.02 -11.29 -18.61
N TYR A 169 22.28 -12.33 -17.80
CA TYR A 169 23.48 -13.15 -17.91
C TYR A 169 23.35 -14.16 -19.04
N GLU A 170 24.45 -14.40 -19.77
CA GLU A 170 24.49 -15.29 -20.93
C GLU A 170 24.02 -16.72 -20.62
N ASP A 171 24.32 -17.20 -19.42
CA ASP A 171 23.99 -18.55 -18.98
C ASP A 171 22.57 -18.67 -18.39
N ASP A 172 21.81 -17.57 -18.26
CA ASP A 172 20.44 -17.58 -17.73
C ASP A 172 19.43 -18.15 -18.74
N THR A 173 18.62 -19.12 -18.32
CA THR A 173 17.72 -19.87 -19.20
C THR A 173 16.23 -19.57 -18.97
N LEU A 174 15.92 -18.55 -18.15
CA LEU A 174 14.56 -18.22 -17.72
C LEU A 174 14.23 -16.74 -17.93
N HIS A 175 15.15 -15.81 -17.65
CA HIS A 175 14.92 -14.38 -17.83
C HIS A 175 14.67 -14.02 -19.31
N LEU A 176 13.69 -13.14 -19.51
CA LEU A 176 13.31 -12.65 -20.83
C LEU A 176 14.36 -11.67 -21.37
N ARG A 177 14.87 -11.95 -22.56
CA ARG A 177 15.61 -10.99 -23.38
C ARG A 177 14.62 -10.09 -24.11
N CYS A 178 14.98 -8.81 -24.14
CA CYS A 178 14.27 -7.78 -24.87
C CYS A 178 15.24 -7.11 -25.84
N PHE A 179 14.85 -7.00 -27.10
CA PHE A 179 15.66 -6.37 -28.14
C PHE A 179 15.04 -5.05 -28.57
N THR A 180 15.85 -4.08 -28.97
CA THR A 180 15.26 -2.89 -29.60
C THR A 180 14.62 -3.25 -30.93
N HIS A 181 13.56 -2.54 -31.32
CA HIS A 181 12.89 -2.74 -32.61
C HIS A 181 13.85 -2.64 -33.80
N GLU A 182 14.84 -1.74 -33.71
CA GLU A 182 15.84 -1.54 -34.76
C GLU A 182 16.83 -2.70 -34.84
N ASN A 183 17.38 -3.13 -33.71
CA ASN A 183 18.35 -4.22 -33.63
C ASN A 183 17.75 -5.55 -34.11
N PHE A 184 16.52 -5.83 -33.69
CA PHE A 184 15.81 -7.02 -34.13
C PHE A 184 15.60 -7.05 -35.66
N ARG A 185 15.18 -5.93 -36.26
CA ARG A 185 15.00 -5.84 -37.72
C ARG A 185 16.31 -6.10 -38.48
N LYS A 186 17.40 -5.47 -38.06
CA LYS A 186 18.74 -5.67 -38.67
C LYS A 186 19.19 -7.13 -38.57
N ALA A 187 18.99 -7.75 -37.40
CA ALA A 187 19.33 -9.14 -37.19
C ALA A 187 18.48 -10.10 -38.03
N ALA A 188 17.17 -9.85 -38.13
CA ALA A 188 16.27 -10.64 -38.96
C ALA A 188 16.64 -10.58 -40.45
N GLU A 189 16.98 -9.39 -40.97
CA GLU A 189 17.48 -9.21 -42.34
C GLU A 189 18.81 -9.95 -42.55
N ALA A 190 19.75 -9.85 -41.61
CA ALA A 190 21.02 -10.58 -41.66
C ALA A 190 20.83 -12.11 -41.60
N ALA A 191 19.80 -12.60 -40.91
CA ALA A 191 19.40 -14.00 -40.91
C ALA A 191 18.66 -14.42 -42.19
N GLY A 192 18.38 -13.48 -43.10
CA GLY A 192 17.78 -13.75 -44.41
C GLY A 192 16.25 -13.66 -44.45
N PHE A 193 15.65 -12.83 -43.58
CA PHE A 193 14.22 -12.59 -43.54
C PHE A 193 13.86 -11.15 -43.92
N THR A 194 12.66 -10.97 -44.45
CA THR A 194 11.99 -9.67 -44.51
C THR A 194 10.94 -9.62 -43.40
N VAL A 195 10.98 -8.57 -42.57
CA VAL A 195 10.00 -8.34 -41.50
C VAL A 195 8.75 -7.70 -42.09
N ASN A 196 7.65 -8.44 -42.15
CA ASN A 196 6.38 -7.97 -42.73
C ASN A 196 5.60 -7.10 -41.73
N THR A 197 5.34 -7.62 -40.54
CA THR A 197 4.64 -6.88 -39.48
C THR A 197 5.26 -7.15 -38.11
N ILE A 198 5.15 -6.14 -37.24
CA ILE A 198 5.40 -6.24 -35.79
C ILE A 198 4.14 -5.65 -35.15
N GLU A 199 3.39 -6.47 -34.44
CA GLU A 199 2.11 -6.09 -33.83
C GLU A 199 2.19 -6.34 -32.32
N GLU A 200 1.68 -5.41 -31.51
CA GLU A 200 1.61 -5.62 -30.06
C GLU A 200 0.70 -6.82 -29.75
N LEU A 201 1.16 -7.72 -28.89
CA LEU A 201 0.36 -8.85 -28.42
C LEU A 201 -0.63 -8.35 -27.37
N ILE A 202 -1.92 -8.47 -27.68
CA ILE A 202 -3.01 -8.10 -26.76
C ILE A 202 -3.66 -9.38 -26.25
N LEU A 203 -3.54 -9.63 -24.95
CA LEU A 203 -4.21 -10.70 -24.23
C LEU A 203 -5.12 -10.15 -23.12
N PRO A 204 -6.07 -10.94 -22.58
CA PRO A 204 -6.91 -10.53 -21.44
C PRO A 204 -6.13 -10.21 -20.16
N ILE A 205 -4.85 -10.61 -20.12
CA ILE A 205 -3.90 -10.31 -19.04
C ILE A 205 -2.81 -9.37 -19.56
N GLN A 206 -2.26 -8.54 -18.68
CA GLN A 206 -1.17 -7.63 -19.05
C GLN A 206 0.09 -8.44 -19.38
N VAL A 207 0.51 -8.41 -20.65
CA VAL A 207 1.75 -9.07 -21.13
C VAL A 207 2.84 -8.07 -21.54
N SER A 208 2.48 -6.81 -21.78
CA SER A 208 3.41 -5.70 -21.98
C SER A 208 3.52 -4.86 -20.71
N VAL A 209 4.75 -4.61 -20.25
CA VAL A 209 5.05 -3.75 -19.10
C VAL A 209 5.84 -2.55 -19.61
N LYS A 210 5.11 -1.56 -20.13
CA LYS A 210 5.67 -0.40 -20.83
C LYS A 210 6.51 0.48 -19.90
N GLU A 211 6.25 0.42 -18.59
CA GLU A 211 6.96 1.14 -17.53
C GLU A 211 8.45 0.73 -17.43
N ILE A 212 8.77 -0.54 -17.71
CA ILE A 212 10.14 -1.07 -17.74
C ILE A 212 10.66 -1.31 -19.16
N GLY A 213 9.87 -0.95 -20.17
CA GLY A 213 10.21 -1.05 -21.58
C GLY A 213 10.13 -2.47 -22.16
N LEU A 214 9.26 -3.33 -21.62
CA LEU A 214 8.98 -4.65 -22.18
C LEU A 214 7.67 -4.63 -22.97
N GLU A 215 7.76 -4.76 -24.29
CA GLU A 215 6.61 -4.86 -25.19
C GLU A 215 6.53 -6.28 -25.74
N ALA A 216 5.48 -7.04 -25.37
CA ALA A 216 5.23 -8.34 -25.97
C ALA A 216 4.66 -8.13 -27.38
N VAL A 217 5.30 -8.72 -28.40
CA VAL A 217 4.91 -8.51 -29.80
C VAL A 217 4.80 -9.83 -30.55
N ILE A 218 3.96 -9.84 -31.57
CA ILE A 218 3.92 -10.84 -32.63
C ILE A 218 4.65 -10.29 -33.85
N VAL A 219 5.67 -11.03 -34.30
CA VAL A 219 6.47 -10.70 -35.46
C VAL A 219 6.19 -11.67 -36.58
N LYS A 220 5.83 -11.14 -37.75
CA LYS A 220 5.63 -11.91 -38.97
C LYS A 220 6.79 -11.67 -39.92
N LEU A 221 7.57 -12.71 -40.19
CA LEU A 221 8.70 -12.68 -41.10
C LEU A 221 8.46 -13.60 -42.30
N ARG A 222 9.05 -13.25 -43.44
CA ARG A 222 9.04 -14.08 -44.65
C ARG A 222 10.46 -14.36 -45.12
N ARG A 223 10.73 -15.61 -45.49
CA ARG A 223 12.04 -16.03 -45.98
C ARG A 223 12.37 -15.31 -47.29
N ASN A 224 13.48 -14.58 -47.31
CA ASN A 224 13.95 -13.87 -48.49
C ASN A 224 15.25 -14.49 -49.02
N ASN A 225 15.14 -15.22 -50.12
CA ASN A 225 16.27 -15.93 -50.73
C ASN A 225 17.26 -15.01 -51.44
N SER A 226 16.94 -13.73 -51.69
CA SER A 226 17.90 -12.79 -52.26
C SER A 226 18.88 -12.23 -51.24
N LEU A 227 18.67 -12.50 -49.95
CA LEU A 227 19.56 -12.08 -48.87
C LEU A 227 20.57 -13.19 -48.54
N SER A 228 21.86 -12.84 -48.52
CA SER A 228 22.89 -13.74 -47.98
C SER A 228 22.71 -13.88 -46.47
N VAL A 229 22.58 -15.12 -45.98
CA VAL A 229 22.49 -15.39 -44.55
C VAL A 229 23.86 -15.20 -43.92
N ALA A 230 23.95 -14.27 -42.97
CA ALA A 230 25.15 -14.02 -42.20
C ALA A 230 25.43 -15.17 -41.21
N ASP A 231 26.67 -15.25 -40.73
CA ASP A 231 27.02 -16.18 -39.65
C ASP A 231 26.24 -15.84 -38.37
N SER A 232 25.86 -16.85 -37.58
CA SER A 232 25.03 -16.66 -36.40
C SER A 232 25.68 -15.76 -35.34
N SER A 233 27.02 -15.69 -35.28
CA SER A 233 27.72 -14.74 -34.40
C SER A 233 27.52 -13.28 -34.82
N GLN A 234 27.37 -13.02 -36.12
CA GLN A 234 27.07 -11.69 -36.62
C GLN A 234 25.61 -11.31 -36.35
N VAL A 235 24.69 -12.26 -36.52
CA VAL A 235 23.27 -12.07 -36.17
C VAL A 235 23.12 -11.79 -34.66
N ALA A 236 23.83 -12.51 -33.80
CA ALA A 236 23.82 -12.28 -32.36
C ALA A 236 24.30 -10.86 -31.98
N LYS A 237 25.39 -10.38 -32.59
CA LYS A 237 25.89 -9.01 -32.39
C LYS A 237 24.90 -7.94 -32.86
N LEU A 238 24.06 -8.24 -33.85
CA LEU A 238 23.02 -7.33 -34.31
C LEU A 238 21.80 -7.36 -33.39
N LEU A 239 21.42 -8.52 -32.84
CA LEU A 239 20.32 -8.63 -31.87
C LEU A 239 20.61 -7.83 -30.60
N LEU A 240 21.82 -7.99 -30.05
CA LEU A 240 22.23 -7.32 -28.82
C LEU A 240 23.68 -6.80 -28.96
N PRO A 241 23.90 -5.58 -29.47
CA PRO A 241 25.23 -5.01 -29.67
C PRO A 241 26.04 -4.85 -28.39
N SER A 242 25.34 -4.65 -27.27
CA SER A 242 25.91 -4.55 -25.91
C SER A 242 26.45 -5.90 -25.40
N GLY A 243 25.99 -7.03 -25.96
CA GLY A 243 26.28 -8.38 -25.49
C GLY A 243 25.55 -8.72 -24.18
N GLU A 244 25.44 -10.01 -23.88
CA GLU A 244 24.97 -10.48 -22.57
C GLU A 244 26.06 -10.31 -21.50
N LYS A 245 25.67 -10.22 -20.23
CA LYS A 245 26.64 -10.21 -19.13
C LYS A 245 27.34 -11.57 -19.03
N GLN A 246 28.65 -11.57 -18.80
CA GLN A 246 29.43 -12.80 -18.64
C GLN A 246 28.91 -13.64 -17.46
N ALA A 247 28.88 -14.96 -17.66
CA ALA A 247 28.41 -15.94 -16.69
C ALA A 247 29.01 -15.75 -15.28
N ARG A 248 28.20 -15.93 -14.24
CA ARG A 248 28.67 -15.91 -12.85
C ARG A 248 29.56 -17.14 -12.60
N ARG A 249 30.79 -16.94 -12.14
CA ARG A 249 31.72 -18.03 -11.77
C ARG A 249 31.22 -18.92 -10.60
N GLU A 250 30.20 -18.48 -9.88
CA GLU A 250 29.58 -19.22 -8.78
C GLU A 250 28.13 -19.53 -9.14
N THR A 251 27.82 -20.82 -9.26
CA THR A 251 26.50 -21.40 -9.51
C THR A 251 25.48 -20.88 -8.51
N THR A 252 24.79 -19.79 -8.85
CA THR A 252 23.59 -19.31 -8.17
C THR A 252 22.45 -19.40 -9.16
N ILE A 253 21.51 -20.31 -8.87
CA ILE A 253 20.28 -20.51 -9.64
C ILE A 253 19.44 -19.23 -9.52
N SER A 254 18.71 -18.90 -10.58
CA SER A 254 18.00 -17.63 -10.76
C SER A 254 17.03 -17.33 -9.60
N GLU A 255 17.22 -16.20 -8.91
CA GLU A 255 16.27 -15.70 -7.89
C GLU A 255 14.83 -15.63 -8.43
N LEU A 256 14.67 -15.36 -9.73
CA LEU A 256 13.37 -15.34 -10.41
C LEU A 256 12.68 -16.70 -10.36
N GLU A 257 13.42 -17.79 -10.58
CA GLU A 257 12.87 -19.15 -10.54
C GLU A 257 12.31 -19.49 -9.15
N TYR A 258 13.06 -19.13 -8.10
CA TYR A 258 12.60 -19.27 -6.72
C TYR A 258 11.33 -18.45 -6.46
N TRP A 259 11.33 -17.17 -6.82
CA TRP A 259 10.18 -16.28 -6.59
C TRP A 259 8.94 -16.72 -7.37
N MET A 260 9.11 -17.20 -8.60
CA MET A 260 8.01 -17.76 -9.41
C MET A 260 7.41 -18.99 -8.71
N ALA A 261 8.23 -19.96 -8.31
CA ALA A 261 7.75 -21.15 -7.62
C ALA A 261 7.11 -20.82 -6.25
N LEU A 262 7.68 -19.87 -5.49
CA LEU A 262 7.13 -19.45 -4.21
C LEU A 262 5.75 -18.78 -4.35
N ASN A 263 5.59 -17.89 -5.33
CA ASN A 263 4.32 -17.24 -5.61
C ASN A 263 3.27 -18.25 -6.11
N TYR A 264 3.69 -19.24 -6.91
CA TYR A 264 2.81 -20.31 -7.35
C TYR A 264 2.37 -21.22 -6.21
N ALA A 265 3.27 -21.61 -5.31
CA ALA A 265 2.92 -22.35 -4.10
C ALA A 265 1.90 -21.58 -3.23
N ARG A 266 2.00 -20.25 -3.17
CA ARG A 266 1.02 -19.41 -2.48
C ARG A 266 -0.35 -19.42 -3.17
N ASP A 267 -0.40 -19.28 -4.48
CA ASP A 267 -1.65 -19.35 -5.25
C ASP A 267 -2.30 -20.74 -5.17
N LEU A 268 -1.51 -21.82 -5.17
CA LEU A 268 -2.01 -23.19 -4.91
C LEU A 268 -2.61 -23.31 -3.50
N VAL A 269 -1.97 -22.71 -2.49
CA VAL A 269 -2.51 -22.60 -1.12
C VAL A 269 -3.86 -21.87 -1.12
N ASP A 270 -3.95 -20.71 -1.78
CA ASP A 270 -5.18 -19.93 -1.84
C ASP A 270 -6.33 -20.68 -2.54
N ARG A 271 -5.99 -21.63 -3.41
CA ARG A 271 -6.92 -22.54 -4.10
C ARG A 271 -7.28 -23.80 -3.31
N GLY A 272 -6.61 -24.05 -2.18
CA GLY A 272 -6.78 -25.26 -1.36
C GLY A 272 -6.03 -26.50 -1.87
N GLU A 273 -5.11 -26.35 -2.82
CA GLU A 273 -4.32 -27.43 -3.41
C GLU A 273 -3.04 -27.69 -2.59
N ILE A 274 -3.21 -28.05 -1.32
CA ILE A 274 -2.15 -28.05 -0.29
C ILE A 274 -0.97 -28.98 -0.63
N GLU A 275 -1.25 -30.17 -1.16
CA GLU A 275 -0.19 -31.15 -1.47
C GLU A 275 0.68 -30.68 -2.64
N HIS A 276 0.06 -30.13 -3.68
CA HIS A 276 0.76 -29.54 -4.82
C HIS A 276 1.54 -28.29 -4.41
N ALA A 277 0.98 -27.47 -3.52
CA ALA A 277 1.69 -26.35 -2.93
C ALA A 277 2.93 -26.79 -2.14
N ARG A 278 2.84 -27.93 -1.42
CA ARG A 278 3.98 -28.53 -0.69
C ARG A 278 5.08 -28.95 -1.65
N GLU A 279 4.76 -29.70 -2.69
CA GLU A 279 5.73 -30.13 -3.71
C GLU A 279 6.39 -28.93 -4.40
N THR A 280 5.61 -27.88 -4.68
CA THR A 280 6.11 -26.64 -5.27
C THR A 280 7.05 -25.88 -4.35
N LEU A 281 6.74 -25.86 -3.06
CA LEU A 281 7.59 -25.22 -2.07
C LEU A 281 8.89 -26.00 -1.83
N GLU A 282 8.84 -27.34 -1.80
CA GLU A 282 10.02 -28.19 -1.73
C GLU A 282 10.93 -27.99 -2.94
N TYR A 283 10.33 -27.86 -4.13
CA TYR A 283 11.06 -27.49 -5.32
C TYR A 283 11.72 -26.11 -5.17
N ALA A 284 10.99 -25.08 -4.74
CA ALA A 284 11.54 -23.74 -4.56
C ALA A 284 12.72 -23.74 -3.58
N ILE A 285 12.58 -24.40 -2.43
CA ILE A 285 13.63 -24.52 -1.41
C ILE A 285 14.86 -25.22 -1.97
N SER A 286 14.69 -26.27 -2.78
CA SER A 286 15.82 -26.99 -3.39
C SER A 286 16.65 -26.12 -4.35
N GLN A 287 16.14 -24.96 -4.78
CA GLN A 287 16.85 -24.03 -5.67
C GLN A 287 17.73 -23.00 -4.94
N VAL A 288 17.54 -22.79 -3.63
CA VAL A 288 18.27 -21.76 -2.87
C VAL A 288 19.36 -22.41 -2.02
N ARG A 289 20.63 -22.08 -2.29
CA ARG A 289 21.78 -22.52 -1.48
C ARG A 289 22.11 -21.57 -0.32
N ASP A 290 21.58 -20.35 -0.32
CA ASP A 290 21.93 -19.30 0.65
C ASP A 290 20.78 -18.99 1.62
N SER A 291 21.12 -18.85 2.89
CA SER A 291 20.19 -18.73 4.03
C SER A 291 19.44 -17.40 4.15
N SER A 292 19.49 -16.55 3.12
CA SER A 292 19.02 -15.15 3.15
C SER A 292 17.55 -14.94 2.75
N VAL A 293 16.88 -15.98 2.26
CA VAL A 293 15.49 -15.89 1.77
C VAL A 293 14.55 -16.69 2.66
N ASP A 294 13.67 -15.99 3.37
CA ASP A 294 12.81 -16.56 4.41
C ASP A 294 11.50 -17.11 3.82
N ALA A 295 11.46 -18.41 3.50
CA ALA A 295 10.24 -19.14 3.14
C ALA A 295 9.44 -19.63 4.37
N SER A 296 9.89 -19.31 5.60
CA SER A 296 9.40 -19.96 6.82
C SER A 296 7.90 -19.74 7.03
N GLU A 297 7.34 -18.60 6.63
CA GLU A 297 5.89 -18.33 6.75
C GLU A 297 5.05 -19.29 5.90
N LEU A 298 5.43 -19.54 4.64
CA LEU A 298 4.70 -20.44 3.75
C LEU A 298 4.95 -21.92 4.10
N ILE A 299 6.18 -22.26 4.52
CA ILE A 299 6.53 -23.59 5.06
C ILE A 299 5.67 -23.90 6.29
N ASN A 300 5.55 -22.95 7.22
CA ASN A 300 4.75 -23.13 8.43
C ASN A 300 3.25 -23.23 8.08
N TYR A 301 2.77 -22.45 7.11
CA TYR A 301 1.37 -22.52 6.66
C TYR A 301 1.02 -23.88 6.07
N ILE A 302 1.84 -24.41 5.15
CA ILE A 302 1.61 -25.72 4.51
C ILE A 302 1.81 -26.86 5.51
N ALA A 303 2.83 -26.77 6.39
CA ALA A 303 3.04 -27.75 7.47
C ALA A 303 1.84 -27.81 8.43
N ASN A 304 1.20 -26.67 8.71
CA ASN A 304 0.00 -26.59 9.54
C ASN A 304 -1.26 -27.13 8.83
N ALA A 305 -1.38 -26.94 7.51
CA ALA A 305 -2.49 -27.48 6.72
C ALA A 305 -2.43 -29.02 6.61
N VAL A 306 -1.23 -29.60 6.43
CA VAL A 306 -1.01 -31.06 6.34
C VAL A 306 -1.10 -31.76 7.71
N ALA A 307 -0.71 -31.10 8.80
CA ALA A 307 -0.84 -31.65 10.16
C ALA A 307 -2.30 -31.85 10.60
N GLY A 308 -3.26 -31.20 9.93
CA GLY A 308 -4.69 -31.31 10.22
C GLY A 308 -5.32 -32.67 9.92
N GLU A 309 -4.71 -33.51 9.08
CA GLU A 309 -5.34 -34.77 8.63
C GLU A 309 -4.80 -36.06 9.31
N ARG A 310 -3.83 -35.97 10.23
CA ARG A 310 -3.31 -37.15 10.97
C ARG A 310 -3.62 -37.19 12.46
N ALA A 311 -4.39 -36.24 12.98
CA ALA A 311 -4.74 -36.17 14.40
C ALA A 311 -6.17 -36.68 14.69
N LEU A 312 -6.51 -37.89 14.23
CA LEU A 312 -7.76 -38.57 14.58
C LEU A 312 -7.50 -40.02 14.97
N GLU A 313 -6.55 -40.25 15.88
CA GLU A 313 -6.43 -41.52 16.60
C GLU A 313 -5.48 -41.32 17.80
N ASN A 314 -6.01 -40.82 18.93
CA ASN A 314 -5.57 -41.11 20.31
C ASN A 314 -6.21 -40.12 21.32
N GLU A 315 -7.51 -40.25 21.60
CA GLU A 315 -8.11 -39.62 22.80
C GLU A 315 -8.93 -40.65 23.59
N LYS A 316 -8.24 -41.44 24.45
CA LYS A 316 -8.88 -42.15 25.58
C LYS A 316 -7.96 -42.27 26.79
N VAL A 317 -7.42 -41.15 27.30
CA VAL A 317 -6.98 -41.04 28.71
C VAL A 317 -7.16 -39.58 29.19
N SER A 318 -7.88 -39.39 30.30
CA SER A 318 -7.91 -38.18 31.18
C SER A 318 -9.07 -37.14 31.14
N VAL A 319 -10.32 -37.54 30.88
CA VAL A 319 -11.52 -36.67 31.13
C VAL A 319 -11.66 -36.26 32.62
N LYS A 320 -11.19 -37.08 33.56
CA LYS A 320 -11.37 -36.84 35.00
C LYS A 320 -10.42 -35.78 35.59
N GLU A 321 -9.21 -35.63 35.05
CA GLU A 321 -8.23 -34.62 35.48
C GLU A 321 -8.52 -33.23 34.91
N ARG A 322 -9.00 -33.14 33.65
CA ARG A 322 -9.40 -31.88 33.01
C ARG A 322 -10.51 -31.15 33.80
N SER A 323 -11.44 -31.91 34.37
CA SER A 323 -12.54 -31.35 35.18
C SER A 323 -12.08 -30.78 36.53
N ASP A 324 -10.95 -31.24 37.08
CA ASP A 324 -10.49 -30.83 38.41
C ASP A 324 -9.68 -29.51 38.35
N TYR A 325 -8.78 -29.35 37.37
CA TYR A 325 -8.07 -28.09 37.17
C TYR A 325 -9.01 -26.94 36.84
N PHE A 326 -9.96 -27.16 35.92
CA PHE A 326 -10.90 -26.14 35.49
C PHE A 326 -11.70 -25.56 36.66
N ASN A 327 -12.25 -26.42 37.53
CA ASN A 327 -13.04 -26.00 38.68
C ASN A 327 -12.20 -25.21 39.70
N ARG A 328 -10.97 -25.64 39.99
CA ARG A 328 -10.07 -24.95 40.94
C ARG A 328 -9.64 -23.59 40.42
N ASN A 329 -9.21 -23.51 39.17
CA ASN A 329 -8.82 -22.25 38.53
C ASN A 329 -10.01 -21.28 38.43
N MET A 330 -11.19 -21.78 38.05
CA MET A 330 -12.39 -20.96 37.92
C MET A 330 -12.88 -20.41 39.27
N ALA A 331 -12.66 -21.13 40.37
CA ALA A 331 -12.94 -20.63 41.72
C ALA A 331 -12.06 -19.40 42.07
N VAL A 332 -10.79 -19.39 41.67
CA VAL A 332 -9.90 -18.22 41.85
C VAL A 332 -10.38 -17.04 41.01
N ILE A 333 -10.75 -17.28 39.73
CA ILE A 333 -11.28 -16.22 38.85
C ILE A 333 -12.56 -15.62 39.43
N LYS A 334 -13.50 -16.42 39.93
CA LYS A 334 -14.71 -15.94 40.59
C LYS A 334 -14.40 -15.02 41.77
N ARG A 335 -13.41 -15.40 42.58
CA ARG A 335 -13.06 -14.67 43.80
C ARG A 335 -12.29 -13.37 43.54
N ARG A 336 -11.34 -13.37 42.59
CA ARG A 336 -10.44 -12.23 42.34
C ARG A 336 -10.86 -11.35 41.16
N PHE A 337 -11.50 -11.94 40.15
CA PHE A 337 -11.84 -11.30 38.88
C PHE A 337 -13.33 -11.51 38.54
N ASN A 338 -14.22 -11.12 39.45
CA ASN A 338 -15.65 -11.44 39.36
C ASN A 338 -16.33 -10.95 38.05
N THR A 339 -15.95 -9.78 37.55
CA THR A 339 -16.46 -9.25 36.27
C THR A 339 -16.04 -10.13 35.09
N LEU A 340 -14.81 -10.65 35.11
CA LEU A 340 -14.31 -11.59 34.11
C LEU A 340 -15.04 -12.93 34.21
N TYR A 341 -15.24 -13.45 35.43
CA TYR A 341 -15.97 -14.70 35.68
C TYR A 341 -17.34 -14.73 35.00
N HIS A 342 -18.15 -13.69 35.19
CA HIS A 342 -19.48 -13.61 34.56
C HIS A 342 -19.43 -13.56 33.03
N THR A 343 -18.36 -13.00 32.46
CA THR A 343 -18.16 -12.99 31.01
C THR A 343 -17.78 -14.38 30.50
N LEU A 344 -16.88 -15.07 31.22
CA LEU A 344 -16.43 -16.42 30.85
C LEU A 344 -17.54 -17.47 30.98
N GLU A 345 -18.45 -17.36 31.95
CA GLU A 345 -19.59 -18.29 32.10
C GLU A 345 -20.55 -18.27 30.90
N GLN A 346 -20.62 -17.16 30.17
CA GLN A 346 -21.53 -16.99 29.03
C GLN A 346 -20.94 -17.52 27.72
N ILE A 347 -19.66 -17.90 27.71
CA ILE A 347 -18.92 -18.25 26.51
C ILE A 347 -18.85 -19.77 26.40
N ARG A 348 -19.23 -20.30 25.22
CA ARG A 348 -19.00 -21.72 24.91
C ARG A 348 -17.53 -21.92 24.58
N ALA A 349 -16.90 -22.92 25.20
CA ALA A 349 -15.48 -23.21 25.04
C ALA A 349 -15.14 -23.94 23.72
N ASP A 350 -16.14 -24.26 22.90
CA ASP A 350 -15.97 -24.98 21.64
C ASP A 350 -15.44 -24.03 20.56
N ASP A 351 -14.19 -24.25 20.20
CA ASP A 351 -13.51 -23.60 19.08
C ASP A 351 -12.68 -24.66 18.36
N ALA A 352 -12.99 -24.89 17.09
CA ALA A 352 -12.31 -25.85 16.23
C ALA A 352 -10.86 -25.41 15.92
N ASP A 353 -10.58 -24.10 15.98
CA ASP A 353 -9.28 -23.52 15.65
C ASP A 353 -8.28 -23.54 16.82
N LEU A 354 -8.71 -23.93 18.03
CA LEU A 354 -7.89 -23.93 19.24
C LEU A 354 -7.75 -25.36 19.78
N GLN A 355 -6.53 -25.90 19.80
CA GLN A 355 -6.25 -27.29 20.17
C GLN A 355 -5.28 -27.35 21.37
N VAL A 356 -5.20 -28.52 21.99
CA VAL A 356 -4.25 -28.81 23.07
C VAL A 356 -3.12 -29.65 22.48
N GLY A 357 -1.89 -29.18 22.61
CA GLY A 357 -0.69 -29.93 22.27
C GLY A 357 0.00 -30.46 23.53
N ASP A 358 0.59 -31.65 23.46
CA ASP A 358 1.45 -32.19 24.51
C ASP A 358 2.93 -31.92 24.18
N THR A 359 3.70 -31.49 25.18
CA THR A 359 5.16 -31.30 25.07
C THR A 359 5.89 -32.01 26.21
N PRO A 360 7.20 -32.26 26.09
CA PRO A 360 8.02 -32.77 27.19
C PRO A 360 7.96 -31.96 28.50
N GLU A 361 7.64 -30.66 28.45
CA GLU A 361 7.55 -29.78 29.64
C GLU A 361 6.09 -29.46 30.04
N GLY A 362 5.12 -30.19 29.46
CA GLY A 362 3.69 -30.10 29.78
C GLY A 362 2.83 -29.65 28.60
N ARG A 363 1.54 -29.39 28.88
CA ARG A 363 0.54 -29.09 27.84
C ARG A 363 0.56 -27.63 27.42
N VAL A 364 0.35 -27.41 26.12
CA VAL A 364 0.30 -26.09 25.49
C VAL A 364 -0.97 -25.91 24.66
N LEU A 365 -1.33 -24.67 24.37
CA LEU A 365 -2.39 -24.33 23.43
C LEU A 365 -1.83 -24.06 22.04
N VAL A 366 -2.52 -24.56 21.02
CA VAL A 366 -2.19 -24.39 19.61
C VAL A 366 -3.38 -23.73 18.91
N ARG A 367 -3.17 -22.58 18.29
CA ARG A 367 -4.21 -21.84 17.56
C ARG A 367 -3.86 -21.79 16.08
N LYS A 368 -4.74 -22.29 15.20
CA LYS A 368 -4.51 -22.32 13.74
C LYS A 368 -3.13 -22.90 13.37
N GLY A 369 -2.74 -24.00 14.03
CA GLY A 369 -1.44 -24.65 13.85
C GLY A 369 -0.25 -23.99 14.57
N GLN A 370 -0.38 -22.76 15.05
CA GLN A 370 0.68 -22.08 15.80
C GLN A 370 0.57 -22.32 17.30
N CYS A 371 1.63 -22.86 17.91
CA CYS A 371 1.72 -22.97 19.36
C CYS A 371 1.78 -21.56 19.99
N LEU A 372 0.90 -21.28 20.94
CA LEU A 372 0.86 -20.01 21.68
C LEU A 372 2.04 -19.88 22.67
N ASP A 373 2.80 -20.96 22.86
CA ASP A 373 4.00 -21.04 23.69
C ASP A 373 5.22 -21.49 22.86
N HIS A 374 5.86 -22.59 23.23
CA HIS A 374 6.94 -23.22 22.48
C HIS A 374 6.60 -24.70 22.24
N GLN A 375 6.80 -25.20 21.02
CA GLN A 375 6.33 -26.53 20.59
C GLN A 375 6.97 -27.71 21.35
N GLN A 376 8.22 -27.58 21.82
CA GLN A 376 8.89 -28.64 22.59
C GLN A 376 9.23 -28.29 24.05
N LYS A 377 9.62 -27.03 24.32
CA LYS A 377 10.15 -26.61 25.63
C LYS A 377 9.49 -25.32 26.14
N PRO A 378 8.17 -25.33 26.41
CA PRO A 378 7.42 -24.14 26.81
C PRO A 378 7.93 -23.47 28.09
N ALA A 379 8.33 -24.22 29.12
CA ALA A 379 8.82 -23.65 30.38
C ALA A 379 10.23 -23.06 30.21
N THR A 380 11.13 -23.77 29.52
CA THR A 380 12.49 -23.29 29.27
C THR A 380 12.49 -22.03 28.41
N ALA A 381 11.70 -22.01 27.32
CA ALA A 381 11.60 -20.85 26.46
C ALA A 381 10.98 -19.64 27.17
N ALA A 382 9.95 -19.88 28.01
CA ALA A 382 9.33 -18.87 28.83
C ALA A 382 10.31 -18.21 29.80
N LYS A 383 11.19 -19.00 30.44
CA LYS A 383 12.24 -18.50 31.33
C LYS A 383 13.22 -17.58 30.59
N VAL A 384 13.75 -18.01 29.45
CA VAL A 384 14.69 -17.22 28.64
C VAL A 384 14.05 -15.91 28.17
N TRP A 385 12.78 -15.96 27.75
CA TRP A 385 12.05 -14.77 27.34
C TRP A 385 11.86 -13.78 28.50
N ALA A 386 11.48 -14.27 29.68
CA ALA A 386 11.31 -13.44 30.88
C ALA A 386 12.63 -12.80 31.35
N GLU A 387 13.75 -13.54 31.35
CA GLU A 387 15.09 -13.00 31.67
C GLU A 387 15.48 -11.89 30.69
N ARG A 388 15.25 -12.10 29.38
CA ARG A 388 15.53 -11.08 28.37
C ARG A 388 14.65 -9.85 28.55
N LEU A 389 13.36 -10.02 28.81
CA LEU A 389 12.42 -8.91 29.03
C LEU A 389 12.84 -8.07 30.24
N LEU A 390 13.14 -8.72 31.37
CA LEU A 390 13.56 -8.06 32.60
C LEU A 390 14.98 -7.47 32.51
N SER A 391 15.77 -7.82 31.50
CA SER A 391 17.09 -7.22 31.27
C SER A 391 17.00 -5.81 30.64
N ASP A 392 15.92 -5.53 29.91
CA ASP A 392 15.65 -4.25 29.26
C ASP A 392 15.36 -3.16 30.31
N SER A 393 15.98 -1.99 30.15
CA SER A 393 15.89 -0.88 31.11
C SER A 393 14.46 -0.38 31.32
N ARG A 394 13.59 -0.50 30.30
CA ARG A 394 12.17 -0.10 30.39
C ARG A 394 11.45 -0.94 31.44
N PHE A 395 11.54 -2.26 31.34
CA PHE A 395 10.88 -3.19 32.25
C PHE A 395 11.55 -3.24 33.64
N LYS A 396 12.84 -2.88 33.75
CA LYS A 396 13.49 -2.68 35.06
C LYS A 396 12.89 -1.50 35.83
N GLN A 397 12.65 -0.40 35.12
CA GLN A 397 12.12 0.85 35.69
C GLN A 397 10.61 0.81 35.91
N ALA A 398 9.87 -0.03 35.19
CA ALA A 398 8.43 -0.22 35.37
C ALA A 398 8.11 -0.85 36.73
N ASP A 399 7.03 -0.42 37.38
CA ASP A 399 6.54 -1.04 38.62
C ASP A 399 5.62 -2.22 38.31
N LYS A 400 4.88 -2.14 37.20
CA LYS A 400 4.00 -3.19 36.70
C LYS A 400 4.33 -3.57 35.25
N ILE A 401 4.08 -4.82 34.89
CA ILE A 401 4.21 -5.31 33.51
C ILE A 401 2.83 -5.74 33.03
N ALA A 402 2.33 -5.15 31.95
CA ALA A 402 1.14 -5.61 31.27
C ALA A 402 1.52 -6.58 30.17
N VAL A 403 1.02 -7.82 30.20
CA VAL A 403 1.32 -8.85 29.21
C VAL A 403 0.11 -9.08 28.32
N TYR A 404 0.29 -8.94 27.01
CA TYR A 404 -0.72 -9.27 26.02
C TYR A 404 -0.65 -10.77 25.64
N GLY A 405 -1.73 -11.48 25.91
CA GLY A 405 -1.89 -12.92 25.72
C GLY A 405 -1.53 -13.75 26.95
N PHE A 406 -2.46 -14.60 27.36
CA PHE A 406 -2.35 -15.57 28.44
C PHE A 406 -1.64 -16.85 28.00
N GLY A 407 -1.87 -17.29 26.75
CA GLY A 407 -1.32 -18.54 26.22
C GLY A 407 -1.67 -19.72 27.13
N SER A 408 -0.69 -20.56 27.48
CA SER A 408 -0.85 -21.61 28.50
C SER A 408 -0.29 -21.23 29.86
N GLY A 409 0.12 -19.97 30.06
CA GLY A 409 0.58 -19.42 31.35
C GLY A 409 2.08 -19.54 31.69
N TYR A 410 2.88 -20.26 30.89
CA TYR A 410 4.31 -20.52 31.22
C TYR A 410 5.17 -19.24 31.33
N HIS A 411 4.97 -18.27 30.44
CA HIS A 411 5.69 -16.99 30.47
C HIS A 411 5.28 -16.12 31.65
N LEU A 412 4.01 -16.18 32.06
CA LEU A 412 3.51 -15.46 33.21
C LEU A 412 4.11 -16.02 34.50
N GLU A 413 4.12 -17.35 34.66
CA GLU A 413 4.77 -18.02 35.79
C GLU A 413 6.27 -17.69 35.86
N SER A 414 6.94 -17.65 34.70
CA SER A 414 8.36 -17.32 34.63
C SER A 414 8.63 -15.87 35.06
N LEU A 415 7.79 -14.92 34.64
CA LEU A 415 7.89 -13.52 35.07
C LEU A 415 7.68 -13.37 36.58
N ILE A 416 6.71 -14.07 37.17
CA ILE A 416 6.45 -14.01 38.62
C ILE A 416 7.59 -14.65 39.42
N LYS A 417 8.17 -15.75 38.93
CA LYS A 417 9.31 -16.41 39.59
C LYS A 417 10.60 -15.60 39.52
N LEU A 418 10.83 -14.89 38.43
CA LEU A 418 12.07 -14.14 38.18
C LEU A 418 11.98 -12.67 38.61
N GLY A 419 10.79 -12.10 38.70
CA GLY A 419 10.56 -10.69 38.95
C GLY A 419 9.67 -10.43 40.16
N GLY A 420 10.03 -9.43 40.97
CA GLY A 420 9.18 -8.90 42.04
C GLY A 420 8.29 -7.75 41.56
N LYS A 421 7.73 -7.85 40.34
CA LYS A 421 6.92 -6.80 39.69
C LYS A 421 5.46 -7.25 39.63
N ASP A 422 4.54 -6.29 39.72
CA ASP A 422 3.11 -6.54 39.57
C ASP A 422 2.78 -6.94 38.12
N LEU A 423 1.96 -7.99 37.94
CA LEU A 423 1.66 -8.53 36.62
C LEU A 423 0.19 -8.28 36.26
N LEU A 424 -0.03 -7.52 35.19
CA LEU A 424 -1.32 -7.32 34.56
C LEU A 424 -1.39 -8.19 33.30
N VAL A 425 -2.51 -8.87 33.05
CA VAL A 425 -2.66 -9.76 31.90
C VAL A 425 -3.88 -9.37 31.08
N ILE A 426 -3.67 -9.24 29.77
CA ILE A 426 -4.69 -8.88 28.79
C ILE A 426 -4.85 -10.07 27.85
N GLU A 427 -5.94 -10.83 27.98
CA GLU A 427 -6.22 -11.93 27.05
C GLU A 427 -7.13 -11.46 25.91
N PRO A 428 -6.68 -11.51 24.64
CA PRO A 428 -7.51 -11.13 23.52
C PRO A 428 -8.66 -12.09 23.21
N ASP A 429 -8.52 -13.38 23.52
CA ASP A 429 -9.56 -14.37 23.25
C ASP A 429 -10.00 -15.11 24.52
N PRO A 430 -11.23 -14.92 24.99
CA PRO A 430 -11.73 -15.61 26.18
C PRO A 430 -11.67 -17.14 26.08
N ARG A 431 -11.69 -17.71 24.87
CA ARG A 431 -11.61 -19.17 24.65
C ARG A 431 -10.21 -19.71 24.95
N VAL A 432 -9.16 -18.92 24.69
CA VAL A 432 -7.78 -19.27 25.05
C VAL A 432 -7.66 -19.39 26.56
N LEU A 433 -8.18 -18.41 27.31
CA LEU A 433 -8.20 -18.46 28.76
C LEU A 433 -8.99 -19.68 29.25
N LEU A 434 -10.21 -19.91 28.77
CA LEU A 434 -11.03 -21.07 29.16
C LEU A 434 -10.31 -22.41 28.96
N LYS A 435 -9.66 -22.61 27.82
CA LYS A 435 -8.91 -23.85 27.56
C LYS A 435 -7.66 -23.95 28.43
N ALA A 436 -6.93 -22.85 28.65
CA ALA A 436 -5.76 -22.84 29.55
C ALA A 436 -6.12 -23.32 30.97
N LEU A 437 -7.25 -22.84 31.50
CA LEU A 437 -7.76 -23.23 32.82
C LEU A 437 -8.11 -24.72 32.92
N ALA A 438 -8.41 -25.38 31.80
CA ALA A 438 -8.79 -26.80 31.76
C ALA A 438 -7.60 -27.75 31.61
N ILE A 439 -6.45 -27.27 31.11
CA ILE A 439 -5.31 -28.13 30.76
C ILE A 439 -4.16 -28.08 31.77
N ARG A 440 -4.10 -27.06 32.63
CA ARG A 440 -3.05 -26.87 33.65
C ARG A 440 -3.64 -26.36 34.96
N ASP A 441 -2.98 -26.71 36.08
CA ASP A 441 -3.21 -26.03 37.35
C ASP A 441 -2.55 -24.64 37.31
N LEU A 442 -3.36 -23.60 37.41
CA LEU A 442 -2.93 -22.20 37.31
C LEU A 442 -3.30 -21.43 38.58
N THR A 443 -3.68 -22.12 39.65
CA THR A 443 -4.18 -21.52 40.90
C THR A 443 -3.18 -20.51 41.44
N ASP A 444 -1.92 -20.92 41.66
CA ASP A 444 -0.87 -20.03 42.20
C ASP A 444 -0.55 -18.84 41.29
N LEU A 445 -0.58 -19.07 39.96
CA LEU A 445 -0.39 -18.02 38.97
C LEU A 445 -1.51 -16.98 39.09
N LEU A 446 -2.76 -17.42 39.04
CA LEU A 446 -3.94 -16.57 39.10
C LEU A 446 -4.05 -15.83 40.44
N GLU A 447 -3.56 -16.40 41.54
CA GLU A 447 -3.46 -15.76 42.86
C GLU A 447 -2.41 -14.64 42.90
N SER A 448 -1.40 -14.73 42.06
CA SER A 448 -0.27 -13.80 42.03
C SER A 448 -0.45 -12.64 41.05
N LEU A 449 -1.45 -12.69 40.15
CA LEU A 449 -1.72 -11.60 39.19
C LEU A 449 -2.27 -10.35 39.90
N SER A 450 -1.83 -9.17 39.49
CA SER A 450 -2.36 -7.88 39.96
C SER A 450 -3.61 -7.47 39.18
N GLY A 451 -3.79 -7.98 37.96
CA GLY A 451 -4.96 -7.74 37.12
C GLY A 451 -5.07 -8.74 35.97
N LEU A 452 -6.29 -9.12 35.60
CA LEU A 452 -6.60 -9.98 34.46
C LEU A 452 -7.88 -9.51 33.79
N ALA A 453 -7.80 -9.15 32.51
CA ALA A 453 -8.95 -8.66 31.73
C ALA A 453 -8.93 -9.21 30.30
N LEU A 454 -10.12 -9.24 29.67
CA LEU A 454 -10.22 -9.46 28.24
C LEU A 454 -9.87 -8.18 27.49
N ALA A 455 -9.16 -8.30 26.37
CA ALA A 455 -8.68 -7.14 25.63
C ALA A 455 -9.79 -6.17 25.25
N GLU A 456 -11.01 -6.64 24.93
CA GLU A 456 -12.20 -5.83 24.63
C GLU A 456 -12.69 -4.93 25.78
N ARG A 457 -12.37 -5.28 27.02
CA ARG A 457 -12.79 -4.56 28.23
C ARG A 457 -11.67 -3.76 28.88
N VAL A 458 -10.48 -3.74 28.28
CA VAL A 458 -9.38 -2.89 28.73
C VAL A 458 -9.65 -1.44 28.34
N ASP A 459 -9.45 -0.55 29.30
CA ASP A 459 -9.51 0.91 29.18
C ASP A 459 -8.18 1.54 29.64
N LYS A 460 -8.14 2.88 29.74
CA LYS A 460 -6.94 3.60 30.18
C LYS A 460 -6.58 3.30 31.64
N ASP A 461 -7.59 3.10 32.49
CA ASP A 461 -7.41 2.88 33.93
C ASP A 461 -6.74 1.53 34.21
N PHE A 462 -6.93 0.55 33.34
CA PHE A 462 -6.19 -0.72 33.39
C PHE A 462 -4.66 -0.53 33.38
N PHE A 463 -4.16 0.56 32.78
CA PHE A 463 -2.74 0.87 32.70
C PHE A 463 -2.29 1.91 33.74
N GLU A 464 -3.05 2.12 34.81
CA GLU A 464 -2.73 3.11 35.83
C GLU A 464 -1.41 2.82 36.56
N GLY A 465 -0.57 3.86 36.61
CA GLY A 465 0.75 3.86 37.22
C GLY A 465 1.88 3.66 36.21
N ASN A 466 3.05 3.26 36.71
CA ASN A 466 4.24 3.03 35.90
C ASN A 466 4.23 1.61 35.31
N VAL A 467 3.46 1.46 34.22
CA VAL A 467 3.24 0.19 33.53
C VAL A 467 4.05 0.15 32.23
N GLU A 468 4.62 -1.02 31.89
CA GLU A 468 5.14 -1.29 30.55
C GLU A 468 4.44 -2.48 29.90
N LEU A 469 4.11 -2.35 28.60
CA LEU A 469 3.39 -3.36 27.83
C LEU A 469 4.36 -4.32 27.13
N ALA A 470 4.21 -5.62 27.41
CA ALA A 470 4.93 -6.71 26.80
C ALA A 470 4.01 -7.50 25.87
N ILE A 471 4.38 -7.55 24.58
CA ILE A 471 3.63 -8.28 23.55
C ILE A 471 4.51 -9.40 23.01
N ARG A 472 4.02 -10.64 23.10
CA ARG A 472 4.68 -11.80 22.51
C ARG A 472 4.23 -11.99 21.05
N PRO A 473 5.11 -12.34 20.11
CA PRO A 473 4.71 -12.69 18.74
C PRO A 473 3.64 -13.77 18.69
N GLN A 474 3.72 -14.77 19.58
CA GLN A 474 2.76 -15.87 19.66
C GLN A 474 1.35 -15.41 20.08
N SER A 475 1.23 -14.28 20.77
CA SER A 475 -0.06 -13.74 21.22
C SER A 475 -0.79 -12.93 20.16
N GLN A 476 -0.13 -12.60 19.04
CA GLN A 476 -0.69 -11.72 17.98
C GLN A 476 -1.51 -12.50 16.95
N VAL A 477 -1.51 -13.84 17.05
CA VAL A 477 -2.09 -14.76 16.07
C VAL A 477 -3.60 -14.61 16.03
N GLY A 478 -4.12 -14.08 14.92
CA GLY A 478 -5.55 -13.85 14.73
C GLY A 478 -6.13 -12.72 15.57
N THR A 479 -5.30 -11.86 16.18
CA THR A 479 -5.72 -10.81 17.11
C THR A 479 -5.16 -9.43 16.75
N ALA A 480 -4.68 -9.24 15.52
CA ALA A 480 -4.00 -8.02 15.07
C ALA A 480 -4.83 -6.73 15.29
N GLU A 481 -6.12 -6.74 14.94
CA GLU A 481 -7.01 -5.58 15.16
C GLU A 481 -7.21 -5.28 16.65
N ILE A 482 -7.40 -6.32 17.46
CA ILE A 482 -7.56 -6.22 18.92
C ILE A 482 -6.27 -5.67 19.55
N LEU A 483 -5.12 -6.18 19.11
CA LEU A 483 -3.81 -5.73 19.56
C LEU A 483 -3.59 -4.27 19.19
N GLN A 484 -3.97 -3.85 17.97
CA GLN A 484 -3.83 -2.47 17.57
C GLN A 484 -4.66 -1.54 18.46
N ARG A 485 -5.88 -1.95 18.83
CA ARG A 485 -6.69 -1.21 19.81
C ARG A 485 -5.99 -1.08 21.17
N VAL A 486 -5.42 -2.17 21.70
CA VAL A 486 -4.68 -2.15 22.97
C VAL A 486 -3.43 -1.27 22.88
N LYS A 487 -2.68 -1.34 21.78
CA LYS A 487 -1.53 -0.46 21.54
C LYS A 487 -1.94 1.00 21.44
N THR A 488 -3.07 1.31 20.79
CA THR A 488 -3.56 2.69 20.71
C THR A 488 -3.98 3.21 22.09
N LEU A 489 -4.64 2.39 22.90
CA LEU A 489 -4.96 2.75 24.29
C LEU A 489 -3.71 3.00 25.14
N PHE A 490 -2.67 2.18 24.96
CA PHE A 490 -1.45 2.27 25.77
C PHE A 490 -0.44 3.31 25.26
N TYR A 491 -0.06 3.24 23.98
CA TYR A 491 0.98 4.07 23.36
C TYR A 491 0.43 5.32 22.67
N GLY A 492 -0.82 5.33 22.21
CA GLY A 492 -1.37 6.48 21.48
C GLY A 492 -1.37 7.75 22.34
N GLU A 493 -2.03 7.66 23.49
CA GLU A 493 -2.12 8.75 24.48
C GLU A 493 -0.77 9.07 25.13
N ARG A 494 -0.01 8.02 25.46
CA ARG A 494 1.35 8.17 25.99
C ARG A 494 2.26 8.86 24.99
N GLY A 495 2.02 8.69 23.69
CA GLY A 495 2.74 9.37 22.62
C GLY A 495 2.67 10.88 22.74
N PHE A 496 1.49 11.44 23.04
CA PHE A 496 1.33 12.90 23.18
C PHE A 496 2.09 13.52 24.35
N SER A 497 2.35 12.75 25.41
CA SER A 497 3.11 13.23 26.57
C SER A 497 4.59 12.85 26.53
N ALA A 498 4.93 11.73 25.88
CA ALA A 498 6.27 11.17 25.90
C ALA A 498 7.08 11.41 24.62
N LEU A 499 6.45 11.80 23.52
CA LEU A 499 7.10 12.03 22.23
C LEU A 499 6.81 13.45 21.75
N HIS A 500 7.86 14.12 21.29
CA HIS A 500 7.73 15.41 20.63
C HIS A 500 8.37 15.34 19.24
N PRO A 501 7.78 14.66 18.24
CA PRO A 501 8.33 14.65 16.89
C PRO A 501 8.13 16.00 16.18
N THR A 502 9.01 16.35 15.25
CA THR A 502 8.76 17.46 14.31
C THR A 502 7.90 16.96 13.15
N ILE A 503 6.76 17.58 12.90
CA ILE A 503 5.77 17.15 11.90
C ILE A 503 5.72 18.16 10.75
N GLY A 504 6.05 17.72 9.54
CA GLY A 504 5.87 18.48 8.32
C GLY A 504 4.50 18.22 7.71
N VAL A 505 3.78 19.26 7.31
CA VAL A 505 2.52 19.17 6.55
C VAL A 505 2.77 19.67 5.14
N LEU A 506 2.62 18.82 4.13
CA LEU A 506 2.76 19.19 2.72
C LEU A 506 1.38 19.38 2.10
N GLY A 507 1.04 20.64 1.81
CA GLY A 507 -0.21 21.01 1.15
C GLY A 507 -0.15 20.85 -0.38
N PRO A 508 -1.31 20.80 -1.05
CA PRO A 508 -1.36 20.79 -2.51
C PRO A 508 -1.00 22.17 -3.07
N VAL A 509 -0.65 22.23 -4.36
CA VAL A 509 -0.41 23.49 -5.08
C VAL A 509 -1.73 24.27 -5.28
N MET A 510 -2.82 23.56 -5.53
CA MET A 510 -4.14 24.13 -5.75
C MET A 510 -5.23 23.09 -5.42
N GLY A 511 -6.47 23.30 -5.88
CA GLY A 511 -7.59 22.36 -5.59
C GLY A 511 -8.21 22.48 -4.19
N GLY A 512 -9.39 21.90 -4.00
CA GLY A 512 -10.25 22.10 -2.81
C GLY A 512 -9.62 21.71 -1.47
N THR A 513 -8.60 20.84 -1.49
CA THR A 513 -7.85 20.37 -0.31
C THR A 513 -6.92 21.43 0.29
N LEU A 514 -6.61 22.51 -0.43
CA LEU A 514 -5.65 23.53 -0.01
C LEU A 514 -5.88 24.07 1.43
N PRO A 515 -7.10 24.46 1.84
CA PRO A 515 -7.34 24.99 3.20
C PRO A 515 -7.09 23.94 4.30
N ILE A 516 -7.25 22.66 4.00
CA ILE A 516 -7.10 21.56 4.96
C ILE A 516 -5.67 21.46 5.49
N GLY A 517 -4.67 21.82 4.69
CA GLY A 517 -3.28 21.90 5.17
C GLY A 517 -3.11 22.93 6.30
N GLY A 518 -3.79 24.07 6.22
CA GLY A 518 -3.79 25.09 7.26
C GLY A 518 -4.53 24.65 8.52
N TYR A 519 -5.68 23.97 8.37
CA TYR A 519 -6.43 23.41 9.50
C TYR A 519 -5.63 22.32 10.22
N THR A 520 -4.96 21.46 9.46
CA THR A 520 -4.06 20.42 9.97
C THR A 520 -2.92 21.02 10.78
N LEU A 521 -2.25 22.06 10.26
CA LEU A 521 -1.20 22.78 10.99
C LEU A 521 -1.74 23.36 12.30
N ARG A 522 -2.88 24.06 12.27
CA ARG A 522 -3.47 24.68 13.46
C ARG A 522 -3.81 23.64 14.52
N SER A 523 -4.37 22.50 14.11
CA SER A 523 -4.68 21.40 15.02
C SER A 523 -3.44 20.76 15.63
N LEU A 524 -2.37 20.56 14.86
CA LEU A 524 -1.09 20.09 15.40
C LEU A 524 -0.54 21.04 16.47
N LEU A 525 -0.53 22.34 16.19
CA LEU A 525 -0.09 23.35 17.15
C LEU A 525 -1.00 23.39 18.39
N GLY A 526 -2.32 23.26 18.22
CA GLY A 526 -3.29 23.21 19.33
C GLY A 526 -3.16 21.95 20.20
N LEU A 527 -2.58 20.87 19.67
CA LEU A 527 -2.23 19.64 20.40
C LEU A 527 -0.79 19.69 20.96
N ASN A 528 -0.19 20.89 21.02
CA ASN A 528 1.19 21.12 21.47
C ASN A 528 2.23 20.27 20.71
N GLN A 529 1.97 19.97 19.43
CA GLN A 529 2.91 19.24 18.58
C GLN A 529 3.78 20.22 17.80
N ARG A 530 5.04 19.83 17.59
CA ARG A 530 5.99 20.61 16.79
C ARG A 530 5.64 20.44 15.32
N ALA A 531 5.19 21.50 14.64
CA ALA A 531 4.72 21.37 13.26
C ALA A 531 5.11 22.54 12.36
N ARG A 532 5.27 22.25 11.06
CA ARG A 532 5.48 23.26 10.03
C ARG A 532 4.76 22.90 8.73
N LEU A 533 4.31 23.93 8.02
CA LEU A 533 3.63 23.78 6.74
C LEU A 533 4.61 24.06 5.58
N PHE A 534 4.62 23.17 4.60
CA PHE A 534 5.21 23.41 3.29
C PHE A 534 4.13 24.03 2.40
N GLU A 535 4.13 25.37 2.33
CA GLU A 535 3.20 26.17 1.52
C GLU A 535 3.59 26.05 0.04
N MET A 536 2.71 25.44 -0.76
CA MET A 536 2.96 25.17 -2.19
C MET A 536 2.09 25.99 -3.12
N SER A 537 1.10 26.74 -2.61
CA SER A 537 0.16 27.47 -3.47
C SER A 537 0.77 28.69 -4.15
N ALA A 538 1.85 29.25 -3.61
CA ALA A 538 2.65 30.26 -4.30
C ALA A 538 3.17 29.78 -5.67
N PHE A 539 3.36 28.46 -5.86
CA PHE A 539 3.85 27.87 -7.10
C PHE A 539 2.75 27.59 -8.14
N ALA A 540 1.47 27.79 -7.80
CA ALA A 540 0.35 27.54 -8.71
C ALA A 540 0.41 28.37 -9.99
N GLY A 541 0.84 29.64 -9.88
CA GLY A 541 0.99 30.52 -11.04
C GLY A 541 2.00 30.00 -12.08
N GLY A 542 3.13 29.47 -11.61
CA GLY A 542 4.16 28.90 -12.48
C GLY A 542 3.70 27.62 -13.19
N MET A 543 3.03 26.72 -12.45
CA MET A 543 2.44 25.51 -13.03
C MET A 543 1.40 25.85 -14.12
N ASN A 544 0.51 26.80 -13.85
CA ASN A 544 -0.51 27.24 -14.81
C ASN A 544 0.11 27.85 -16.07
N GLN A 545 1.17 28.65 -15.94
CA GLN A 545 1.85 29.23 -17.12
C GLN A 545 2.55 28.15 -17.96
N LEU A 546 3.23 27.19 -17.33
CA LEU A 546 3.89 26.08 -18.03
C LEU A 546 2.92 25.30 -18.91
N GLU A 547 1.71 25.03 -18.41
CA GLU A 547 0.69 24.28 -19.13
C GLU A 547 0.10 25.04 -20.33
N GLN A 548 0.22 26.37 -20.39
CA GLN A 548 -0.25 27.17 -21.53
C GLN A 548 0.63 27.05 -22.77
N PHE A 549 1.90 26.68 -22.63
CA PHE A 549 2.83 26.53 -23.76
C PHE A 549 2.63 25.24 -24.56
N VAL A 550 1.97 24.24 -23.96
CA VAL A 550 1.84 22.91 -24.54
C VAL A 550 0.37 22.55 -24.67
N LYS A 551 -0.06 22.20 -25.89
CA LYS A 551 -1.47 21.86 -26.17
C LYS A 551 -1.80 20.39 -25.89
N GLU A 552 -0.87 19.48 -26.18
CA GLU A 552 -1.06 18.02 -26.03
C GLU A 552 -1.01 17.58 -24.57
N ASP A 553 -2.02 16.83 -24.12
CA ASP A 553 -2.18 16.48 -22.69
C ASP A 553 -1.09 15.54 -22.15
N PHE A 554 -0.58 14.60 -22.97
CA PHE A 554 0.55 13.74 -22.57
C PHE A 554 1.81 14.57 -22.26
N ARG A 555 2.10 15.60 -23.07
CA ARG A 555 3.24 16.48 -22.86
C ARG A 555 3.04 17.42 -21.67
N LYS A 556 1.81 17.90 -21.44
CA LYS A 556 1.46 18.64 -20.20
C LYS A 556 1.71 17.78 -18.96
N ALA A 557 1.30 16.51 -18.99
CA ALA A 557 1.52 15.58 -17.89
C ALA A 557 3.02 15.39 -17.60
N ALA A 558 3.85 15.24 -18.63
CA ALA A 558 5.31 15.16 -18.48
C ALA A 558 5.92 16.45 -17.88
N LEU A 559 5.51 17.63 -18.36
CA LEU A 559 5.96 18.92 -17.80
C LEU A 559 5.51 19.11 -16.36
N ARG A 560 4.27 18.74 -16.03
CA ARG A 560 3.75 18.75 -14.67
C ARG A 560 4.59 17.84 -13.77
N GLY A 561 4.98 16.66 -14.27
CA GLY A 561 5.89 15.75 -13.59
C GLY A 561 7.25 16.40 -13.27
N HIS A 562 7.88 17.07 -14.24
CA HIS A 562 9.14 17.80 -14.00
C HIS A 562 8.98 18.94 -12.99
N TYR A 563 7.86 19.67 -13.04
CA TYR A 563 7.58 20.73 -12.08
C TYR A 563 7.40 20.18 -10.67
N ILE A 564 6.69 19.06 -10.52
CA ILE A 564 6.55 18.34 -9.25
C ILE A 564 7.90 17.85 -8.74
N GLU A 565 8.79 17.35 -9.61
CA GLU A 565 10.14 16.95 -9.19
C GLU A 565 10.94 18.15 -8.66
N MET A 566 10.86 19.31 -9.32
CA MET A 566 11.47 20.55 -8.81
C MET A 566 10.93 20.92 -7.42
N LEU A 567 9.60 20.92 -7.23
CA LEU A 567 8.98 21.20 -5.93
C LEU A 567 9.40 20.16 -4.87
N SER A 568 9.51 18.90 -5.28
CA SER A 568 9.96 17.80 -4.41
C SER A 568 11.41 18.01 -3.94
N GLN A 569 12.29 18.51 -4.82
CA GLN A 569 13.65 18.89 -4.42
C GLN A 569 13.67 20.06 -3.43
N ILE A 570 12.78 21.06 -3.59
CA ILE A 570 12.65 22.15 -2.60
C ILE A 570 12.24 21.60 -1.22
N VAL A 571 11.30 20.64 -1.19
CA VAL A 571 10.89 19.99 0.06
C VAL A 571 12.05 19.21 0.69
N ILE A 572 12.80 18.44 -0.11
CA ILE A 572 13.98 17.70 0.37
C ILE A 572 15.01 18.65 0.98
N GLU A 573 15.38 19.73 0.30
CA GLU A 573 16.37 20.68 0.82
C GLU A 573 15.86 21.40 2.06
N SER A 574 14.57 21.75 2.10
CA SER A 574 13.96 22.31 3.31
C SER A 574 13.95 21.31 4.48
N ILE A 575 13.80 20.00 4.22
CA ILE A 575 13.94 18.94 5.24
C ILE A 575 15.40 18.80 5.70
N ASN A 576 16.37 18.95 4.80
CA ASN A 576 17.79 18.89 5.15
C ASN A 576 18.21 20.04 6.04
N GLU A 577 17.70 21.24 5.77
CA GLU A 577 17.93 22.43 6.59
C GLU A 577 17.20 22.32 7.94
N LYS A 578 15.92 21.89 7.91
CA LYS A 578 15.06 21.79 9.09
C LYS A 578 14.46 20.38 9.19
N PRO A 579 15.13 19.43 9.85
CA PRO A 579 14.70 18.04 9.91
C PRO A 579 13.28 17.87 10.46
N ILE A 580 12.54 16.94 9.85
CA ILE A 580 11.24 16.46 10.32
C ILE A 580 11.31 14.97 10.64
N ASP A 581 10.40 14.49 11.48
CA ASP A 581 10.26 13.10 11.89
C ASP A 581 9.04 12.43 11.23
N ILE A 582 8.01 13.22 10.93
CA ILE A 582 6.78 12.80 10.24
C ILE A 582 6.49 13.77 9.10
N LEU A 583 6.14 13.26 7.93
CA LEU A 583 5.66 14.04 6.78
C LEU A 583 4.23 13.65 6.45
N ILE A 584 3.28 14.56 6.71
CA ILE A 584 1.87 14.43 6.34
C ILE A 584 1.65 15.09 4.99
N CYS A 585 1.45 14.29 3.95
CA CYS A 585 1.07 14.72 2.62
C CYS A 585 -0.45 14.79 2.51
N MET A 586 -0.98 15.97 2.24
CA MET A 586 -2.39 16.13 1.87
C MET A 586 -2.65 15.54 0.49
N ALA A 587 -3.89 15.16 0.19
CA ALA A 587 -4.27 14.76 -1.16
C ALA A 587 -3.84 15.80 -2.22
N GLN A 588 -3.30 15.33 -3.34
CA GLN A 588 -2.68 16.14 -4.41
C GLN A 588 -1.44 16.96 -4.00
N ALA A 589 -0.80 16.67 -2.86
CA ALA A 589 0.52 17.23 -2.53
C ALA A 589 1.55 16.99 -3.66
N PRO A 590 2.35 18.00 -4.04
CA PRO A 590 3.32 17.88 -5.12
C PRO A 590 4.58 17.14 -4.65
N VAL A 591 4.49 15.81 -4.52
CA VAL A 591 5.58 14.96 -4.05
C VAL A 591 5.87 13.84 -5.04
N SER A 592 7.13 13.69 -5.43
CA SER A 592 7.59 12.61 -6.31
C SER A 592 7.94 11.36 -5.50
N LEU A 593 7.93 10.20 -6.18
CA LEU A 593 8.30 8.92 -5.56
C LEU A 593 9.74 8.97 -4.99
N ARG A 594 10.65 9.64 -5.69
CA ARG A 594 12.04 9.84 -5.24
C ARG A 594 12.12 10.59 -3.91
N ALA A 595 11.28 11.59 -3.70
CA ALA A 595 11.24 12.33 -2.43
C ALA A 595 10.66 11.49 -1.29
N LEU A 596 9.66 10.65 -1.56
CA LEU A 596 9.13 9.71 -0.56
C LEU A 596 10.17 8.64 -0.19
N GLU A 597 10.89 8.09 -1.18
CA GLU A 597 12.00 7.17 -0.92
C GLU A 597 13.11 7.82 -0.10
N TYR A 598 13.46 9.07 -0.41
CA TYR A 598 14.41 9.85 0.38
C TYR A 598 13.97 9.98 1.84
N CYS A 599 12.71 10.35 2.07
CA CYS A 599 12.15 10.44 3.42
C CYS A 599 12.25 9.10 4.17
N ARG A 600 11.90 8.00 3.51
CA ARG A 600 11.99 6.65 4.07
C ARG A 600 13.42 6.25 4.42
N GLN A 601 14.39 6.54 3.55
CA GLN A 601 15.82 6.30 3.81
C GLN A 601 16.35 7.11 5.01
N LYS A 602 15.81 8.32 5.22
CA LYS A 602 16.08 9.14 6.42
C LYS A 602 15.29 8.70 7.66
N GLY A 603 14.46 7.66 7.55
CA GLY A 603 13.61 7.15 8.62
C GLY A 603 12.50 8.11 9.04
N ILE A 604 12.10 9.02 8.15
CA ILE A 604 10.94 9.91 8.30
C ILE A 604 9.68 9.08 8.03
N ILE A 605 8.69 9.18 8.91
CA ILE A 605 7.42 8.49 8.75
C ILE A 605 6.59 9.23 7.70
N THR A 606 6.18 8.54 6.63
CA THR A 606 5.40 9.15 5.54
C THR A 606 3.91 8.85 5.70
N VAL A 607 3.08 9.89 5.66
CA VAL A 607 1.62 9.80 5.84
C VAL A 607 0.92 10.44 4.65
N LEU A 608 -0.05 9.76 4.06
CA LEU A 608 -0.96 10.33 3.07
C LEU A 608 -2.35 10.49 3.68
N TRP A 609 -2.89 11.70 3.71
CA TRP A 609 -4.31 11.91 4.00
C TRP A 609 -5.08 12.10 2.68
N PHE A 610 -5.60 10.99 2.19
CA PHE A 610 -6.35 10.88 0.95
C PHE A 610 -7.81 11.29 1.14
N VAL A 611 -8.06 12.60 1.04
CA VAL A 611 -9.38 13.24 1.21
C VAL A 611 -10.15 13.35 -0.11
N GLU A 612 -10.08 12.30 -0.93
CA GLU A 612 -10.66 12.26 -2.27
C GLU A 612 -11.41 10.94 -2.50
N ASP A 613 -12.24 10.92 -3.54
CA ASP A 613 -12.89 9.69 -4.00
C ASP A 613 -11.87 8.79 -4.71
N TYR A 614 -11.63 7.60 -4.15
CA TYR A 614 -10.61 6.67 -4.64
C TYR A 614 -10.92 6.08 -6.01
N LEU A 615 -12.20 6.01 -6.41
CA LEU A 615 -12.58 5.53 -7.75
C LEU A 615 -12.24 6.58 -8.80
N ARG A 616 -12.37 7.86 -8.45
CA ARG A 616 -12.14 8.98 -9.34
C ARG A 616 -10.66 9.35 -9.43
N PHE A 617 -9.97 9.44 -8.30
CA PHE A 617 -8.58 9.90 -8.23
C PHE A 617 -7.65 8.71 -8.07
N THR A 618 -7.32 8.03 -9.17
CA THR A 618 -6.61 6.74 -9.13
C THR A 618 -5.10 6.83 -8.87
N TYR A 619 -4.54 8.01 -8.62
CA TYR A 619 -3.10 8.17 -8.40
C TYR A 619 -2.60 7.47 -7.13
N TRP A 620 -3.50 7.20 -6.16
CA TRP A 620 -3.16 6.39 -4.98
C TRP A 620 -2.59 5.03 -5.38
N LYS A 621 -3.00 4.44 -6.51
CA LYS A 621 -2.52 3.14 -7.00
C LYS A 621 -1.00 3.12 -7.19
N SER A 622 -0.40 4.23 -7.62
CA SER A 622 1.04 4.32 -7.89
C SER A 622 1.86 4.83 -6.70
N VAL A 623 1.23 5.47 -5.70
CA VAL A 623 1.96 6.10 -4.59
C VAL A 623 1.74 5.41 -3.24
N ALA A 624 0.70 4.59 -3.08
CA ALA A 624 0.32 3.95 -1.82
C ALA A 624 1.48 3.19 -1.15
N ALA A 625 2.26 2.44 -1.94
CA ALA A 625 3.41 1.65 -1.47
C ALA A 625 4.55 2.46 -0.82
N TYR A 626 4.54 3.79 -0.99
CA TYR A 626 5.57 4.69 -0.48
C TYR A 626 5.18 5.38 0.83
N PHE A 627 3.97 5.12 1.33
CA PHE A 627 3.45 5.67 2.58
C PHE A 627 3.42 4.63 3.69
N ASP A 628 3.98 4.97 4.86
CA ASP A 628 3.82 4.18 6.08
C ASP A 628 2.34 4.13 6.50
N PHE A 629 1.62 5.25 6.32
CA PHE A 629 0.20 5.36 6.67
C PHE A 629 -0.60 6.04 5.55
N VAL A 630 -1.76 5.49 5.22
CA VAL A 630 -2.77 6.12 4.38
C VAL A 630 -4.06 6.27 5.15
N PHE A 631 -4.49 7.51 5.35
CA PHE A 631 -5.79 7.85 5.93
C PHE A 631 -6.75 8.24 4.81
N THR A 632 -7.95 7.67 4.78
CA THR A 632 -8.93 7.87 3.70
C THR A 632 -10.33 8.18 4.24
N ILE A 633 -11.12 8.91 3.46
CA ILE A 633 -12.49 9.32 3.81
C ILE A 633 -13.56 8.28 3.46
N GLN A 634 -13.17 7.14 2.87
CA GLN A 634 -14.06 6.05 2.46
C GLN A 634 -13.73 4.75 3.21
N ARG A 635 -14.73 3.88 3.39
CA ARG A 635 -14.61 2.59 4.11
C ARG A 635 -14.65 1.40 3.12
N GLY A 636 -14.62 0.19 3.66
CA GLY A 636 -14.87 -1.03 2.89
C GLY A 636 -13.84 -1.28 1.80
N GLU A 637 -14.29 -1.39 0.54
CA GLU A 637 -13.45 -1.72 -0.61
C GLU A 637 -12.27 -0.75 -0.76
N CYS A 638 -12.45 0.55 -0.47
CA CYS A 638 -11.38 1.55 -0.53
C CYS A 638 -10.19 1.18 0.37
N LEU A 639 -10.46 0.78 1.62
CA LEU A 639 -9.40 0.39 2.56
C LEU A 639 -8.63 -0.83 2.05
N SER A 640 -9.36 -1.85 1.58
CA SER A 640 -8.75 -3.06 1.04
C SER A 640 -7.95 -2.80 -0.24
N ALA A 641 -8.46 -1.97 -1.14
CA ALA A 641 -7.81 -1.67 -2.42
C ALA A 641 -6.50 -0.88 -2.22
N ILE A 642 -6.51 0.13 -1.35
CA ILE A 642 -5.29 0.88 -1.00
C ILE A 642 -4.27 -0.03 -0.30
N LYS A 643 -4.74 -0.93 0.57
CA LYS A 643 -3.87 -1.89 1.26
C LYS A 643 -3.23 -2.88 0.28
N SER A 644 -4.00 -3.43 -0.66
CA SER A 644 -3.53 -4.31 -1.72
C SER A 644 -2.56 -3.64 -2.69
N ALA A 645 -2.64 -2.30 -2.86
CA ALA A 645 -1.67 -1.53 -3.63
C ALA A 645 -0.32 -1.30 -2.91
N GLY A 646 -0.13 -1.88 -1.71
CA GLY A 646 1.15 -1.92 -1.01
C GLY A 646 1.31 -0.92 0.13
N ALA A 647 0.26 -0.18 0.51
CA ALA A 647 0.32 0.74 1.65
C ALA A 647 0.72 0.04 2.97
N GLY A 648 1.50 0.75 3.80
CA GLY A 648 1.93 0.27 5.11
C GLY A 648 0.77 -0.02 6.05
N GLU A 649 0.05 1.00 6.49
CA GLU A 649 -1.22 0.89 7.21
C GLU A 649 -2.28 1.76 6.55
N VAL A 650 -3.54 1.32 6.58
CA VAL A 650 -4.66 2.03 5.95
C VAL A 650 -5.79 2.19 6.95
N HIS A 651 -6.23 3.44 7.16
CA HIS A 651 -7.18 3.80 8.20
C HIS A 651 -8.28 4.71 7.65
N TYR A 652 -9.51 4.52 8.13
CA TYR A 652 -10.59 5.47 7.85
C TYR A 652 -10.42 6.71 8.73
N LEU A 653 -10.43 7.89 8.12
CA LEU A 653 -10.38 9.17 8.82
C LEU A 653 -11.13 10.24 8.00
N PRO A 654 -12.37 10.59 8.39
CA PRO A 654 -13.17 11.54 7.64
C PRO A 654 -12.64 12.96 7.82
N VAL A 655 -13.03 13.85 6.90
CA VAL A 655 -12.85 15.29 7.05
C VAL A 655 -13.67 15.85 8.23
N ALA A 656 -13.47 17.13 8.53
CA ALA A 656 -13.99 17.79 9.72
C ALA A 656 -14.11 19.31 9.52
N CYS A 657 -14.51 20.05 10.54
CA CYS A 657 -14.43 21.51 10.57
C CYS A 657 -13.22 22.02 11.39
N ASP A 658 -12.76 23.23 11.06
CA ASP A 658 -11.93 24.05 11.96
C ASP A 658 -12.83 25.10 12.65
N PRO A 659 -13.12 24.99 13.96
CA PRO A 659 -14.01 25.92 14.67
C PRO A 659 -13.51 27.36 14.75
N VAL A 660 -12.21 27.61 14.55
CA VAL A 660 -11.66 28.97 14.52
C VAL A 660 -12.05 29.68 13.22
N VAL A 661 -12.18 28.92 12.13
CA VAL A 661 -12.51 29.45 10.81
C VAL A 661 -14.00 29.35 10.52
N HIS A 662 -14.62 28.22 10.84
CA HIS A 662 -16.01 27.92 10.57
C HIS A 662 -16.86 28.21 11.80
N THR A 663 -17.12 29.49 12.03
CA THR A 663 -17.83 30.00 13.21
C THR A 663 -18.99 30.89 12.78
N PRO A 664 -20.04 31.03 13.62
CA PRO A 664 -21.04 32.07 13.43
C PRO A 664 -20.41 33.46 13.35
N LEU A 665 -20.88 34.29 12.42
CA LEU A 665 -20.40 35.66 12.22
C LEU A 665 -21.52 36.68 12.37
N GLU A 666 -21.21 37.80 13.02
CA GLU A 666 -22.01 39.02 12.91
C GLU A 666 -21.60 39.77 11.63
N LEU A 667 -22.50 39.80 10.66
CA LEU A 667 -22.25 40.42 9.36
C LEU A 667 -22.83 41.83 9.31
N SER A 668 -22.08 42.75 8.70
CA SER A 668 -22.59 44.09 8.35
C SER A 668 -23.68 44.01 7.28
N GLU A 669 -24.50 45.05 7.16
CA GLU A 669 -25.56 45.10 6.14
C GLU A 669 -24.99 45.01 4.71
N GLU A 670 -23.83 45.63 4.45
CA GLU A 670 -23.13 45.52 3.16
C GLU A 670 -22.69 44.07 2.87
N GLU A 671 -22.20 43.36 3.88
CA GLU A 671 -21.82 41.96 3.73
C GLU A 671 -23.02 41.04 3.53
N LYS A 672 -24.14 41.30 4.23
CA LYS A 672 -25.39 40.56 4.00
C LYS A 672 -25.94 40.80 2.60
N GLU A 673 -25.88 42.03 2.09
CA GLU A 673 -26.32 42.33 0.73
C GLU A 673 -25.45 41.63 -0.32
N ARG A 674 -24.13 41.69 -0.15
CA ARG A 674 -23.16 41.09 -1.07
C ARG A 674 -23.18 39.56 -1.05
N TRP A 675 -23.10 38.96 0.14
CA TRP A 675 -22.91 37.52 0.32
C TRP A 675 -24.20 36.75 0.60
N GLY A 676 -25.29 37.45 0.94
CA GLY A 676 -26.55 36.83 1.31
C GLY A 676 -27.38 36.35 0.14
N SER A 677 -28.15 35.29 0.43
CA SER A 677 -29.13 34.73 -0.48
C SER A 677 -30.15 33.89 0.30
N PRO A 678 -31.42 33.82 -0.12
CA PRO A 678 -32.33 32.83 0.45
C PRO A 678 -31.86 31.38 0.20
N ILE A 679 -31.18 31.12 -0.91
CA ILE A 679 -30.63 29.80 -1.22
C ILE A 679 -29.24 29.96 -1.80
N SER A 680 -28.25 29.26 -1.25
CA SER A 680 -26.89 29.30 -1.76
C SER A 680 -26.31 27.92 -2.07
N PHE A 681 -25.30 27.91 -2.94
CA PHE A 681 -24.37 26.80 -3.08
C PHE A 681 -22.94 27.35 -3.21
N VAL A 682 -21.99 26.73 -2.51
CA VAL A 682 -20.56 27.06 -2.63
C VAL A 682 -19.74 25.83 -3.01
N GLY A 683 -19.26 25.80 -4.25
CA GLY A 683 -18.41 24.72 -4.77
C GLY A 683 -18.26 24.71 -6.29
N ALA A 684 -17.53 23.71 -6.79
CA ALA A 684 -17.28 23.54 -8.22
C ALA A 684 -18.49 22.98 -8.98
N GLY A 685 -18.66 23.42 -10.23
CA GLY A 685 -19.75 23.03 -11.13
C GLY A 685 -19.63 21.64 -11.74
N TYR A 686 -19.62 20.57 -10.93
CA TYR A 686 -19.65 19.19 -11.46
C TYR A 686 -20.94 18.86 -12.21
N HIS A 687 -20.87 17.85 -13.09
CA HIS A 687 -21.98 17.41 -13.96
C HIS A 687 -23.31 17.26 -13.22
N ASN A 688 -23.32 16.50 -12.11
CA ASN A 688 -24.54 16.28 -11.33
C ASN A 688 -25.13 17.58 -10.74
N ARG A 689 -24.26 18.52 -10.34
CA ARG A 689 -24.64 19.84 -9.81
C ARG A 689 -25.19 20.74 -10.90
N GLN A 690 -24.57 20.76 -12.08
CA GLN A 690 -25.09 21.52 -13.23
C GLN A 690 -26.51 21.04 -13.57
N GLN A 691 -26.71 19.74 -13.70
CA GLN A 691 -28.04 19.16 -13.99
C GLN A 691 -29.08 19.46 -12.90
N MET A 692 -28.69 19.37 -11.63
CA MET A 692 -29.58 19.67 -10.51
C MET A 692 -29.94 21.15 -10.45
N PHE A 693 -28.96 22.03 -10.52
CA PHE A 693 -29.11 23.45 -10.21
C PHE A 693 -29.68 24.27 -11.37
N ALA A 694 -29.57 23.80 -12.61
CA ALA A 694 -30.31 24.38 -13.72
C ALA A 694 -31.83 24.38 -13.45
N SER A 695 -32.33 23.37 -12.73
CA SER A 695 -33.76 23.28 -12.35
C SER A 695 -34.18 24.25 -11.24
N LEU A 696 -33.22 24.88 -10.55
CA LEU A 696 -33.47 25.85 -9.48
C LEU A 696 -33.42 27.30 -9.98
N ALA A 697 -33.24 27.52 -11.29
CA ALA A 697 -33.01 28.84 -11.87
C ALA A 697 -34.14 29.87 -11.66
N ASN A 698 -35.35 29.40 -11.34
CA ASN A 698 -36.50 30.26 -11.05
C ASN A 698 -36.65 30.61 -9.55
N LEU A 699 -35.75 30.10 -8.71
CA LEU A 699 -35.71 30.39 -7.27
C LEU A 699 -34.66 31.48 -6.98
N PRO A 700 -34.74 32.17 -5.83
CA PRO A 700 -33.74 33.15 -5.40
C PRO A 700 -32.44 32.44 -4.97
N PHE A 701 -31.71 31.91 -5.95
CA PHE A 701 -30.58 31.01 -5.78
C PHE A 701 -29.29 31.63 -6.33
N LYS A 702 -28.25 31.70 -5.49
CA LYS A 702 -26.93 32.17 -5.87
C LYS A 702 -25.87 31.07 -5.72
N ILE A 703 -24.93 31.03 -6.65
CA ILE A 703 -23.85 30.05 -6.70
C ILE A 703 -22.51 30.76 -6.62
N TRP A 704 -21.59 30.25 -5.80
CA TRP A 704 -20.20 30.70 -5.78
C TRP A 704 -19.24 29.53 -5.99
N GLY A 705 -18.19 29.74 -6.78
CA GLY A 705 -17.14 28.75 -7.04
C GLY A 705 -16.81 28.60 -8.51
N THR A 706 -15.88 27.70 -8.81
CA THR A 706 -15.26 27.53 -10.14
C THR A 706 -15.97 26.49 -11.01
N GLU A 707 -15.53 26.35 -12.26
CA GLU A 707 -15.93 25.25 -13.17
C GLU A 707 -17.43 25.24 -13.52
N TRP A 708 -18.10 26.39 -13.43
CA TRP A 708 -19.45 26.57 -13.93
C TRP A 708 -19.45 26.98 -15.40
N PRO A 709 -20.40 26.47 -16.21
CA PRO A 709 -20.45 26.79 -17.63
C PRO A 709 -20.90 28.24 -17.83
N GLN A 710 -20.32 28.92 -18.82
CA GLN A 710 -20.66 30.29 -19.20
C GLN A 710 -21.89 30.32 -20.12
N CYS A 711 -23.01 29.78 -19.65
CA CYS A 711 -24.26 29.73 -20.39
C CYS A 711 -25.46 29.88 -19.46
N LYS A 712 -26.64 30.14 -20.02
CA LYS A 712 -27.89 30.17 -19.25
C LYS A 712 -28.21 28.78 -18.68
N PRO A 713 -28.71 28.68 -17.42
CA PRO A 713 -29.03 29.79 -16.52
C PRO A 713 -27.85 30.27 -15.63
N PHE A 714 -26.69 29.63 -15.72
CA PHE A 714 -25.55 29.87 -14.82
C PHE A 714 -24.90 31.24 -14.96
N ASP A 715 -25.01 31.87 -16.14
CA ASP A 715 -24.62 33.25 -16.41
C ASP A 715 -25.23 34.27 -15.41
N ARG A 716 -26.37 33.94 -14.80
CA ARG A 716 -27.05 34.76 -13.79
C ARG A 716 -26.89 34.25 -12.36
N LEU A 717 -26.81 32.93 -12.19
CA LEU A 717 -26.77 32.29 -10.87
C LEU A 717 -25.37 32.40 -10.25
N VAL A 718 -24.32 32.30 -11.08
CA VAL A 718 -22.93 32.31 -10.63
C VAL A 718 -22.50 33.73 -10.30
N GLN A 719 -22.05 33.91 -9.06
CA GLN A 719 -21.58 35.19 -8.51
C GLN A 719 -20.05 35.28 -8.62
N GLU A 720 -19.51 36.49 -8.50
CA GLU A 720 -18.07 36.76 -8.47
C GLU A 720 -17.32 36.13 -9.66
N GLU A 721 -17.97 36.11 -10.83
CA GLU A 721 -17.44 35.58 -12.10
C GLU A 721 -16.97 34.11 -12.02
N GLY A 722 -17.49 33.35 -11.06
CA GLY A 722 -17.10 31.96 -10.86
C GLY A 722 -15.66 31.80 -10.38
N ARG A 723 -15.10 32.82 -9.71
CA ARG A 723 -13.75 32.74 -9.14
C ARG A 723 -13.69 31.79 -7.96
N ARG A 724 -12.47 31.39 -7.61
CA ARG A 724 -12.21 30.66 -6.38
C ARG A 724 -12.31 31.58 -5.16
N LEU A 725 -13.01 31.12 -4.14
CA LEU A 725 -13.17 31.81 -2.87
C LEU A 725 -12.17 31.33 -1.81
N LYS A 726 -11.80 32.23 -0.91
CA LYS A 726 -11.04 31.94 0.31
C LYS A 726 -11.98 31.55 1.47
N PRO A 727 -11.48 30.87 2.51
CA PRO A 727 -12.27 30.52 3.70
C PRO A 727 -13.04 31.67 4.33
N GLU A 728 -12.41 32.84 4.45
CA GLU A 728 -13.00 34.02 5.07
C GLU A 728 -14.18 34.58 4.26
N GLU A 729 -14.28 34.23 2.97
CA GLU A 729 -15.35 34.68 2.08
C GLU A 729 -16.51 33.69 2.10
N TYR A 730 -16.25 32.38 1.95
CA TYR A 730 -17.35 31.41 1.94
C TYR A 730 -18.02 31.23 3.29
N VAL A 731 -17.30 31.46 4.40
CA VAL A 731 -17.92 31.46 5.74
C VAL A 731 -18.95 32.59 5.88
N LYS A 732 -18.71 33.76 5.26
CA LYS A 732 -19.71 34.84 5.21
C LYS A 732 -20.94 34.43 4.42
N ILE A 733 -20.78 33.73 3.30
CA ILE A 733 -21.91 33.19 2.52
C ILE A 733 -22.75 32.24 3.37
N PHE A 734 -22.11 31.33 4.11
CA PHE A 734 -22.83 30.37 4.96
C PHE A 734 -23.70 31.06 6.00
N ASN A 735 -23.14 32.09 6.64
CA ASN A 735 -23.80 32.88 7.68
C ASN A 735 -24.86 33.84 7.12
N ALA A 736 -24.71 34.30 5.87
CA ALA A 736 -25.65 35.21 5.22
C ALA A 736 -26.79 34.50 4.47
N THR A 737 -26.82 33.16 4.48
CA THR A 737 -27.75 32.35 3.69
C THR A 737 -28.79 31.65 4.57
N ASP A 738 -30.05 31.68 4.14
CA ASP A 738 -31.13 30.94 4.82
C ASP A 738 -31.06 29.42 4.62
N ILE A 739 -30.83 28.97 3.38
CA ILE A 739 -30.67 27.54 3.02
C ILE A 739 -29.39 27.32 2.21
N ASN A 740 -28.42 26.64 2.80
CA ASN A 740 -27.20 26.22 2.10
C ASN A 740 -27.41 24.83 1.51
N ILE A 741 -27.33 24.70 0.18
CA ILE A 741 -27.39 23.39 -0.47
C ILE A 741 -26.01 22.73 -0.38
N ASN A 742 -25.98 21.50 0.12
CA ASN A 742 -24.81 20.65 0.15
C ASN A 742 -25.06 19.42 -0.73
N LEU A 743 -24.69 19.52 -2.01
CA LEU A 743 -24.71 18.41 -2.95
C LEU A 743 -23.29 17.92 -3.21
N HIS A 744 -22.98 16.69 -2.82
CA HIS A 744 -21.69 16.06 -3.10
C HIS A 744 -21.48 15.85 -4.61
N SER A 745 -20.22 15.87 -5.03
CA SER A 745 -19.84 15.84 -6.45
C SER A 745 -20.00 14.46 -7.06
N SER A 746 -20.52 14.39 -8.30
CA SER A 746 -20.49 13.20 -9.14
C SER A 746 -20.30 13.57 -10.62
N THR A 747 -19.47 12.82 -11.35
CA THR A 747 -19.22 12.99 -12.79
C THR A 747 -19.89 11.94 -13.66
N GLU A 748 -20.28 10.81 -13.06
CA GLU A 748 -20.80 9.65 -13.79
C GLU A 748 -22.32 9.49 -13.63
N ARG A 749 -22.92 10.17 -12.65
CA ARG A 749 -24.34 10.03 -12.32
C ARG A 749 -25.03 11.39 -12.29
N ASP A 750 -26.29 11.38 -12.70
CA ASP A 750 -27.16 12.54 -12.59
C ASP A 750 -27.75 12.65 -11.18
N GLY A 751 -27.81 13.87 -10.64
CA GLY A 751 -28.48 14.15 -9.37
C GLY A 751 -27.74 13.63 -8.13
N VAL A 752 -28.47 12.94 -7.25
CA VAL A 752 -27.96 12.37 -5.99
C VAL A 752 -27.40 10.98 -6.27
N ASP A 753 -26.19 10.72 -5.78
CA ASP A 753 -25.55 9.41 -5.93
C ASP A 753 -26.03 8.44 -4.83
N PRO A 754 -26.76 7.37 -5.17
CA PRO A 754 -27.26 6.42 -4.19
C PRO A 754 -26.16 5.57 -3.52
N TYR A 755 -24.95 5.55 -4.08
CA TYR A 755 -23.81 4.78 -3.55
C TYR A 755 -22.74 5.67 -2.93
N GLY A 756 -23.05 6.94 -2.66
CA GLY A 756 -22.12 7.87 -2.05
C GLY A 756 -21.69 7.46 -0.64
N ASP A 757 -20.43 7.06 -0.47
CA ASP A 757 -19.90 6.43 0.74
C ASP A 757 -18.94 7.31 1.57
N PHE A 758 -18.98 8.61 1.35
CA PHE A 758 -18.21 9.60 2.12
C PHE A 758 -18.99 10.90 2.34
N LEU A 759 -18.54 11.65 3.35
CA LEU A 759 -19.01 13.00 3.67
C LEU A 759 -17.95 14.03 3.27
N ASN A 760 -18.37 15.12 2.65
CA ASN A 760 -17.52 16.22 2.25
C ASN A 760 -17.25 17.21 3.41
N PRO A 761 -16.26 18.11 3.30
CA PRO A 761 -15.97 19.09 4.33
C PRO A 761 -17.18 19.98 4.64
N ARG A 762 -17.96 20.32 3.61
CA ARG A 762 -19.10 21.25 3.72
C ARG A 762 -20.17 20.79 4.70
N THR A 763 -20.34 19.47 4.86
CA THR A 763 -21.22 18.85 5.88
C THR A 763 -20.89 19.37 7.28
N PHE A 764 -19.60 19.44 7.62
CA PHE A 764 -19.10 19.85 8.93
C PHE A 764 -18.93 21.37 9.03
N GLU A 765 -18.44 22.01 7.96
CA GLU A 765 -18.19 23.45 7.94
C GLU A 765 -19.49 24.25 8.11
N LEU A 766 -20.56 23.88 7.40
CA LEU A 766 -21.87 24.53 7.53
C LEU A 766 -22.45 24.35 8.94
N ALA A 767 -22.39 23.13 9.47
CA ALA A 767 -22.84 22.84 10.83
C ALA A 767 -22.05 23.65 11.87
N SER A 768 -20.73 23.74 11.74
CA SER A 768 -19.87 24.51 12.65
C SER A 768 -20.20 26.01 12.67
N CYS A 769 -20.55 26.57 11.50
CA CYS A 769 -21.04 27.94 11.37
C CYS A 769 -22.44 28.17 11.94
N GLY A 770 -23.16 27.12 12.37
CA GLY A 770 -24.58 27.23 12.74
C GLY A 770 -25.47 27.54 11.54
N ALA A 771 -25.05 27.18 10.33
CA ALA A 771 -25.79 27.42 9.10
C ALA A 771 -26.72 26.24 8.78
N PHE A 772 -27.97 26.54 8.43
CA PHE A 772 -28.92 25.51 7.99
C PHE A 772 -28.52 24.98 6.61
N GLN A 773 -28.57 23.65 6.46
CA GLN A 773 -28.19 22.96 5.23
C GLN A 773 -29.20 21.91 4.79
N LEU A 774 -29.38 21.82 3.47
CA LEU A 774 -30.00 20.67 2.80
C LEU A 774 -28.89 19.83 2.18
N CYS A 775 -28.70 18.62 2.67
CA CYS A 775 -27.63 17.71 2.23
C CYS A 775 -28.20 16.58 1.38
N ASP A 776 -27.48 16.10 0.37
CA ASP A 776 -27.92 14.87 -0.31
C ASP A 776 -27.77 13.63 0.59
N GLU A 777 -28.62 12.63 0.40
CA GLU A 777 -28.54 11.38 1.17
C GLU A 777 -27.23 10.66 0.88
N ARG A 778 -26.50 10.28 1.94
CA ARG A 778 -25.18 9.66 1.88
C ARG A 778 -25.09 8.49 2.85
N ALA A 779 -24.32 7.47 2.50
CA ALA A 779 -23.99 6.41 3.44
C ALA A 779 -23.18 7.00 4.61
N TYR A 780 -23.35 6.40 5.79
CA TYR A 780 -22.72 6.81 7.04
C TYR A 780 -23.09 8.21 7.58
N LEU A 781 -23.90 9.02 6.87
CA LEU A 781 -24.33 10.32 7.37
C LEU A 781 -25.03 10.21 8.74
N SER A 782 -25.89 9.20 8.90
CA SER A 782 -26.61 8.95 10.15
C SER A 782 -25.73 8.58 11.34
N GLU A 783 -24.49 8.16 11.11
CA GLU A 783 -23.50 7.93 12.18
C GLU A 783 -22.97 9.26 12.76
N VAL A 784 -23.06 10.34 11.98
CA VAL A 784 -22.48 11.65 12.28
C VAL A 784 -23.57 12.65 12.67
N LEU A 785 -24.63 12.75 11.87
CA LEU A 785 -25.77 13.66 12.08
C LEU A 785 -27.08 12.91 11.80
N GLU A 786 -28.04 12.98 12.72
CA GLU A 786 -29.34 12.32 12.63
C GLU A 786 -30.23 13.02 11.59
N PRO A 787 -30.58 12.35 10.47
CA PRO A 787 -31.43 12.93 9.45
C PRO A 787 -32.82 13.29 9.99
N GLY A 788 -33.32 14.47 9.63
CA GLY A 788 -34.60 15.00 10.09
C GLY A 788 -34.56 15.75 11.43
N LYS A 789 -33.47 15.63 12.21
CA LYS A 789 -33.32 16.35 13.50
C LYS A 789 -32.12 17.28 13.53
N GLU A 790 -30.97 16.79 13.08
CA GLU A 790 -29.68 17.49 13.11
C GLU A 790 -29.22 17.86 11.69
N ILE A 791 -29.71 17.17 10.66
CA ILE A 791 -29.48 17.53 9.26
C ILE A 791 -30.71 17.19 8.42
N ILE A 792 -31.04 18.01 7.43
CA ILE A 792 -32.11 17.69 6.50
C ILE A 792 -31.51 17.14 5.22
N THR A 793 -31.90 15.92 4.86
CA THR A 793 -31.43 15.26 3.65
C THR A 793 -32.40 15.42 2.49
N PHE A 794 -31.95 15.27 1.24
CA PHE A 794 -32.80 15.13 0.07
C PHE A 794 -32.33 14.00 -0.85
N LYS A 795 -33.28 13.35 -1.52
CA LYS A 795 -33.01 12.13 -2.33
C LYS A 795 -32.96 12.38 -3.83
N ASN A 796 -33.62 13.44 -4.29
CA ASN A 796 -33.72 13.78 -5.70
C ASN A 796 -34.15 15.25 -5.86
N ARG A 797 -34.28 15.68 -7.12
CA ARG A 797 -34.67 17.04 -7.49
C ARG A 797 -36.00 17.51 -6.90
N HIS A 798 -37.05 16.69 -6.99
CA HIS A 798 -38.38 17.07 -6.54
C HIS A 798 -38.38 17.25 -5.01
N ASP A 799 -37.80 16.29 -4.30
CA ASP A 799 -37.64 16.34 -2.85
C ASP A 799 -36.83 17.56 -2.39
N LEU A 800 -35.75 17.91 -3.11
CA LEU A 800 -34.99 19.14 -2.86
C LEU A 800 -35.85 20.40 -3.03
N GLN A 801 -36.61 20.51 -4.12
CA GLN A 801 -37.49 21.67 -4.36
C GLN A 801 -38.61 21.78 -3.32
N ASP A 802 -39.19 20.66 -2.91
CA ASP A 802 -40.22 20.61 -1.87
C ASP A 802 -39.67 21.07 -0.52
N LYS A 803 -38.48 20.56 -0.14
CA LYS A 803 -37.80 20.96 1.09
C LYS A 803 -37.36 22.41 1.06
N ILE A 804 -36.87 22.93 -0.07
CA ILE A 804 -36.57 24.36 -0.20
C ILE A 804 -37.83 25.19 0.11
N ARG A 805 -38.96 24.88 -0.53
CA ARG A 805 -40.22 25.61 -0.30
C ARG A 805 -40.68 25.51 1.16
N TYR A 806 -40.66 24.32 1.73
CA TYR A 806 -41.06 24.08 3.11
C TYR A 806 -40.18 24.84 4.10
N TYR A 807 -38.86 24.73 3.94
CA TYR A 807 -37.93 25.29 4.91
C TYR A 807 -37.79 26.80 4.78
N LEU A 808 -37.94 27.42 3.59
CA LEU A 808 -37.89 28.88 3.44
C LEU A 808 -38.89 29.61 4.35
N GLU A 809 -40.07 29.05 4.55
CA GLU A 809 -41.14 29.61 5.39
C GLU A 809 -40.96 29.33 6.90
N ARG A 810 -39.90 28.60 7.31
CA ARG A 810 -39.73 28.10 8.69
C ARG A 810 -38.36 28.45 9.30
N PRO A 811 -38.07 29.74 9.53
CA PRO A 811 -36.77 30.19 10.04
C PRO A 811 -36.41 29.62 11.42
N GLU A 812 -37.39 29.45 12.31
CA GLU A 812 -37.15 28.89 13.65
C GLU A 812 -36.76 27.41 13.58
N GLU A 813 -37.47 26.61 12.79
CA GLU A 813 -37.13 25.19 12.58
C GLU A 813 -35.73 25.04 11.96
N ARG A 814 -35.37 25.90 10.99
CA ARG A 814 -34.02 25.94 10.41
C ARG A 814 -32.95 26.21 11.48
N ARG A 815 -33.19 27.18 12.36
CA ARG A 815 -32.26 27.57 13.43
C ARG A 815 -32.04 26.43 14.41
N GLU A 816 -33.11 25.81 14.91
CA GLU A 816 -33.03 24.69 15.87
C GLU A 816 -32.24 23.49 15.29
N ILE A 817 -32.48 23.15 14.03
CA ILE A 817 -31.75 22.06 13.35
C ILE A 817 -30.26 22.40 13.25
N ALA A 818 -29.93 23.62 12.82
CA ALA A 818 -28.55 24.06 12.65
C ALA A 818 -27.79 24.14 13.99
N GLU A 819 -28.44 24.57 15.08
CA GLU A 819 -27.86 24.58 16.43
C GLU A 819 -27.54 23.17 16.93
N ARG A 820 -28.47 22.22 16.76
CA ARG A 820 -28.22 20.80 17.11
C ARG A 820 -27.07 20.20 16.29
N ALA A 821 -27.00 20.52 14.99
CA ALA A 821 -25.91 20.09 14.12
C ALA A 821 -24.56 20.62 14.62
N ARG A 822 -24.52 21.91 14.99
CA ARG A 822 -23.34 22.60 15.49
C ARG A 822 -22.82 21.97 16.77
N GLU A 823 -23.70 21.75 17.75
CA GLU A 823 -23.34 21.14 19.03
C GLU A 823 -22.64 19.80 18.82
N LYS A 824 -23.23 18.92 18.00
CA LYS A 824 -22.69 17.59 17.73
C LYS A 824 -21.37 17.63 16.96
N VAL A 825 -21.26 18.50 15.94
CA VAL A 825 -20.03 18.64 15.16
C VAL A 825 -18.88 19.20 16.00
N LEU A 826 -19.13 20.19 16.86
CA LEU A 826 -18.09 20.74 17.74
C LEU A 826 -17.63 19.71 18.80
N ALA A 827 -18.53 18.84 19.26
CA ALA A 827 -18.22 17.82 20.26
C ALA A 827 -17.34 16.67 19.71
N ALA A 828 -17.40 16.35 18.41
CA ALA A 828 -16.77 15.11 17.90
C ALA A 828 -16.15 15.19 16.50
N HIS A 829 -16.33 16.29 15.76
CA HIS A 829 -16.03 16.35 14.32
C HIS A 829 -15.25 17.60 13.90
N THR A 830 -14.24 17.93 14.71
CA THR A 830 -13.25 18.99 14.43
C THR A 830 -11.92 18.41 13.95
N TYR A 831 -11.10 19.20 13.26
CA TYR A 831 -9.76 18.76 12.85
C TYR A 831 -8.87 18.39 14.04
N ASN A 832 -9.06 19.00 15.22
CA ASN A 832 -8.34 18.57 16.43
C ASN A 832 -8.62 17.10 16.76
N HIS A 833 -9.88 16.66 16.66
CA HIS A 833 -10.22 15.26 16.85
C HIS A 833 -9.55 14.35 15.81
N ARG A 834 -9.54 14.76 14.54
CA ARG A 834 -8.95 13.95 13.45
C ARG A 834 -7.43 13.84 13.56
N ILE A 835 -6.75 14.94 13.88
CA ILE A 835 -5.30 14.93 14.07
C ILE A 835 -4.93 14.15 15.33
N HIS A 836 -5.72 14.27 16.40
CA HIS A 836 -5.52 13.45 17.59
C HIS A 836 -5.63 11.95 17.28
N GLU A 837 -6.68 11.54 16.55
CA GLU A 837 -6.88 10.16 16.11
C GLU A 837 -5.74 9.67 15.21
N MET A 838 -5.37 10.46 14.20
CA MET A 838 -4.25 10.17 13.29
C MET A 838 -2.95 9.94 14.05
N LEU A 839 -2.58 10.85 14.95
CA LEU A 839 -1.35 10.74 15.73
C LEU A 839 -1.41 9.61 16.75
N SER A 840 -2.57 9.33 17.34
CA SER A 840 -2.75 8.17 18.23
C SER A 840 -2.40 6.86 17.51
N VAL A 841 -2.84 6.71 16.26
CA VAL A 841 -2.51 5.56 15.41
C VAL A 841 -1.01 5.53 15.07
N ILE A 842 -0.45 6.66 14.64
CA ILE A 842 0.97 6.74 14.27
C ILE A 842 1.87 6.43 15.48
N TYR A 843 1.57 7.02 16.65
CA TYR A 843 2.31 6.79 17.89
C TYR A 843 2.17 5.35 18.35
N SER A 844 0.99 4.75 18.28
CA SER A 844 0.77 3.34 18.55
C SER A 844 1.71 2.42 17.76
N SER A 845 1.83 2.67 16.47
CA SER A 845 2.61 1.82 15.56
C SER A 845 4.12 2.15 15.52
N LYS A 846 4.50 3.41 15.74
CA LYS A 846 5.88 3.90 15.55
C LYS A 846 6.53 4.46 16.82
N PHE A 847 5.94 4.24 18.00
CA PHE A 847 6.40 4.79 19.29
C PHE A 847 7.91 4.67 19.49
N GLU A 848 8.45 3.45 19.36
CA GLU A 848 9.87 3.18 19.63
C GLU A 848 10.81 3.81 18.58
N GLN A 849 10.38 3.87 17.32
CA GLN A 849 11.14 4.55 16.27
C GLN A 849 11.24 6.05 16.57
N LEU A 850 10.12 6.67 16.92
CA LEU A 850 10.06 8.10 17.26
C LEU A 850 10.86 8.40 18.53
N LYS A 851 10.71 7.58 19.57
CA LYS A 851 11.47 7.71 20.83
C LYS A 851 12.97 7.61 20.62
N ARG A 852 13.42 6.69 19.74
CA ARG A 852 14.85 6.56 19.38
C ARG A 852 15.35 7.82 18.69
N ARG A 853 14.60 8.35 17.72
CA ARG A 853 14.96 9.59 17.02
C ARG A 853 15.06 10.79 17.96
N GLU A 854 14.13 10.91 18.90
CA GLU A 854 14.15 11.97 19.92
C GLU A 854 15.39 11.85 20.81
N LYS A 855 15.76 10.63 21.24
CA LYS A 855 17.01 10.40 21.99
C LYS A 855 18.26 10.74 21.18
N GLU A 856 18.25 10.50 19.88
CA GLU A 856 19.35 10.84 18.97
C GLU A 856 19.38 12.34 18.61
N SER A 857 18.31 13.08 18.91
CA SER A 857 18.19 14.51 18.62
C SER A 857 19.28 15.34 19.32
N PRO A 858 19.79 16.40 18.66
CA PRO A 858 20.72 17.34 19.30
C PRO A 858 20.13 17.97 20.58
N TRP A 859 18.80 18.10 20.66
CA TRP A 859 18.11 18.56 21.86
C TRP A 859 18.41 17.71 23.09
N THR A 860 18.54 16.38 22.95
CA THR A 860 18.89 15.51 24.08
C THR A 860 20.23 15.90 24.69
N ARG A 861 21.24 16.18 23.86
CA ARG A 861 22.55 16.65 24.33
C ARG A 861 22.49 18.06 24.93
N MET A 862 21.68 18.93 24.33
CA MET A 862 21.51 20.31 24.77
C MET A 862 20.82 20.40 26.13
N LEU A 863 19.74 19.64 26.33
CA LEU A 863 19.02 19.53 27.60
C LEU A 863 19.89 18.93 28.71
N GLU A 864 20.70 17.92 28.39
CA GLU A 864 21.61 17.33 29.38
C GLU A 864 22.69 18.33 29.82
N ARG A 865 23.28 19.06 28.86
CA ARG A 865 24.31 20.07 29.14
C ARG A 865 23.75 21.29 29.86
N SER A 866 22.52 21.69 29.56
CA SER A 866 21.91 22.87 30.17
C SER A 866 21.57 22.68 31.63
N LYS A 867 21.46 21.44 32.15
CA LYS A 867 21.23 21.15 33.59
C LYS A 867 22.23 21.83 34.55
N ILE A 868 23.39 22.25 34.06
CA ILE A 868 24.40 23.00 34.83
C ILE A 868 23.85 24.36 35.28
N ASP A 869 22.91 24.94 34.53
CA ASP A 869 22.29 26.23 34.81
C ASP A 869 20.74 26.07 34.76
N PRO A 870 20.03 26.20 35.91
CA PRO A 870 18.59 25.98 35.96
C PRO A 870 17.78 26.88 35.02
N GLU A 871 18.20 28.14 34.83
CA GLU A 871 17.48 29.11 34.03
C GLU A 871 17.66 28.81 32.53
N LEU A 872 18.88 28.46 32.12
CA LEU A 872 19.16 27.96 30.77
C LEU A 872 18.49 26.60 30.51
N HIS A 873 18.41 25.73 31.52
CA HIS A 873 17.75 24.44 31.39
C HIS A 873 16.26 24.59 31.10
N GLU A 874 15.56 25.38 31.90
CA GLU A 874 14.14 25.70 31.65
C GLU A 874 13.97 26.39 30.30
N ARG A 875 14.91 27.23 29.87
CA ARG A 875 14.87 27.83 28.54
C ARG A 875 14.99 26.82 27.41
N CYS A 876 15.96 25.92 27.51
CA CYS A 876 16.16 24.85 26.54
C CYS A 876 14.95 23.92 26.49
N LYS A 877 14.37 23.61 27.66
CA LYS A 877 13.18 22.78 27.79
C LYS A 877 11.96 23.44 27.15
N ALA A 878 11.72 24.72 27.44
CA ALA A 878 10.62 25.47 26.83
C ALA A 878 10.77 25.59 25.30
N ALA A 879 11.99 25.85 24.81
CA ALA A 879 12.28 25.86 23.37
C ALA A 879 12.10 24.48 22.72
N PHE A 880 12.52 23.41 23.41
CA PHE A 880 12.31 22.03 22.97
C PHE A 880 10.82 21.66 22.89
N GLU A 881 10.04 21.98 23.92
CA GLU A 881 8.59 21.73 23.99
C GLU A 881 7.82 22.52 22.94
N ARG A 882 8.21 23.77 22.66
CA ARG A 882 7.66 24.57 21.54
C ARG A 882 8.10 24.09 20.17
N GLY A 883 9.16 23.28 20.14
CA GLY A 883 9.68 22.69 18.93
C GLY A 883 10.58 23.53 18.06
N GLU A 884 11.29 24.41 18.72
CA GLU A 884 12.30 25.24 18.12
C GLU A 884 13.54 24.42 17.73
N GLU A 885 14.40 25.01 16.90
CA GLU A 885 15.70 24.42 16.59
C GLU A 885 16.65 24.52 17.81
N PRO A 886 17.54 23.54 18.02
CA PRO A 886 18.52 23.53 19.12
C PRO A 886 19.68 24.51 18.83
N ASN A 887 19.33 25.78 18.59
CA ASN A 887 20.23 26.86 18.26
C ASN A 887 19.79 28.16 18.96
N LEU A 888 20.57 29.21 18.73
CA LEU A 888 20.33 30.50 19.40
C LEU A 888 19.01 31.15 19.00
N ASP A 889 18.52 30.95 17.77
CA ASP A 889 17.25 31.53 17.32
C ASP A 889 16.08 30.90 18.08
N GLY A 890 16.11 29.57 18.23
CA GLY A 890 15.09 28.84 18.97
C GLY A 890 15.03 29.20 20.46
N LEU A 891 16.18 29.51 21.06
CA LEU A 891 16.23 29.94 22.46
C LEU A 891 15.69 31.35 22.72
N VAL A 892 15.64 32.21 21.70
CA VAL A 892 15.23 33.62 21.85
C VAL A 892 13.90 33.97 21.21
N SER A 893 13.26 33.05 20.49
CA SER A 893 12.04 33.31 19.72
C SER A 893 10.91 33.94 20.55
N ASP A 894 10.71 33.42 21.77
CA ASP A 894 9.72 33.86 22.73
C ASP A 894 10.15 35.09 23.57
N ILE A 895 11.44 35.38 23.69
CA ILE A 895 11.88 36.70 24.24
C ILE A 895 11.48 37.80 23.24
N VAL A 896 11.76 37.59 21.95
CA VAL A 896 11.57 38.63 20.93
C VAL A 896 10.09 39.00 20.77
N ALA A 897 9.19 38.06 21.01
CA ALA A 897 7.74 38.24 20.91
C ALA A 897 7.03 38.50 22.26
N GLY A 898 7.74 38.40 23.39
CA GLY A 898 7.16 38.48 24.74
C GLY A 898 7.16 39.88 25.35
N GLU A 899 6.40 40.05 26.44
CA GLU A 899 6.38 41.25 27.27
C GLU A 899 6.87 40.92 28.69
N GLY A 900 7.75 41.75 29.27
CA GLY A 900 8.24 41.55 30.64
C GLY A 900 9.68 42.02 30.87
N LYS A 901 10.19 41.83 32.10
CA LYS A 901 11.60 42.05 32.42
C LYS A 901 12.41 40.80 32.08
N LEU A 902 13.50 41.00 31.32
CA LEU A 902 14.41 39.93 30.97
C LEU A 902 15.22 39.47 32.18
N SER A 903 15.28 38.15 32.36
CA SER A 903 16.18 37.50 33.29
C SER A 903 17.64 37.59 32.80
N GLU A 904 18.60 37.20 33.65
CA GLU A 904 20.03 37.33 33.32
C GLU A 904 20.43 36.45 32.13
N THR A 905 19.88 35.23 32.04
CA THR A 905 20.13 34.32 30.91
C THR A 905 19.50 34.84 29.63
N GLU A 906 18.27 35.36 29.69
CA GLU A 906 17.60 35.96 28.54
C GLU A 906 18.39 37.16 28.00
N GLN A 907 18.93 38.02 28.87
CA GLN A 907 19.78 39.14 28.46
C GLN A 907 21.05 38.66 27.74
N LYS A 908 21.72 37.63 28.27
CA LYS A 908 22.93 37.05 27.64
C LYS A 908 22.63 36.41 26.29
N LEU A 909 21.53 35.66 26.17
CA LEU A 909 21.09 35.05 24.91
C LEU A 909 20.72 36.11 23.87
N MET A 910 20.00 37.15 24.28
CA MET A 910 19.66 38.28 23.40
C MET A 910 20.90 39.06 22.95
N PHE A 911 21.89 39.24 23.84
CA PHE A 911 23.17 39.84 23.47
C PHE A 911 23.88 39.00 22.39
N LEU A 912 24.02 37.69 22.62
CA LEU A 912 24.62 36.77 21.64
C LEU A 912 23.86 36.80 20.30
N PHE A 913 22.54 36.85 20.34
CA PHE A 913 21.69 36.89 19.15
C PHE A 913 21.93 38.17 18.33
N HIS A 914 21.99 39.33 19.00
CA HIS A 914 22.27 40.61 18.35
C HIS A 914 23.68 40.67 17.77
N VAL A 915 24.68 40.18 18.49
CA VAL A 915 26.06 40.09 17.99
C VAL A 915 26.12 39.21 16.75
N ARG A 916 25.47 38.04 16.77
CA ARG A 916 25.40 37.14 15.61
C ARG A 916 24.73 37.82 14.41
N LYS A 917 23.60 38.50 14.60
CA LYS A 917 22.92 39.25 13.53
C LYS A 917 23.78 40.39 12.96
N GLN A 918 24.52 41.11 13.82
CA GLN A 918 25.46 42.13 13.34
C GLN A 918 26.59 41.54 12.52
N ILE A 919 27.17 40.41 12.93
CA ILE A 919 28.23 39.73 12.18
C ILE A 919 27.71 39.28 10.80
N ILE A 920 26.52 38.65 10.74
CA ILE A 920 25.91 38.22 9.48
C ILE A 920 25.72 39.43 8.56
N ARG A 921 25.10 40.51 9.07
CA ARG A 921 24.89 41.75 8.33
C ARG A 921 26.19 42.37 7.82
N MET A 922 27.24 42.42 8.65
CA MET A 922 28.55 42.94 8.25
C MET A 922 29.22 42.06 7.17
N THR A 923 29.00 40.74 7.23
CA THR A 923 29.48 39.81 6.21
C THR A 923 28.73 39.99 4.88
N GLU A 924 27.41 40.13 4.91
CA GLU A 924 26.57 40.42 3.74
C GLU A 924 26.90 41.79 3.11
N GLU A 925 27.13 42.81 3.93
CA GLU A 925 27.58 44.14 3.50
C GLU A 925 28.98 44.09 2.86
N ARG A 926 29.84 43.16 3.29
CA ARG A 926 31.19 42.94 2.71
C ARG A 926 31.18 42.12 1.43
N THR A 927 30.25 41.17 1.26
CA THR A 927 30.18 40.29 0.07
C THR A 927 29.28 40.83 -1.04
N GLY A 928 28.55 41.93 -0.79
CA GLY A 928 27.68 42.57 -1.78
C GLY A 928 26.35 41.83 -2.02
N ALA A 929 26.06 40.78 -1.25
CA ALA A 929 24.80 40.04 -1.33
C ALA A 929 23.71 40.79 -0.55
N LYS A 930 23.06 41.78 -1.19
CA LYS A 930 21.77 42.28 -0.70
C LYS A 930 20.70 41.23 -1.01
N GLY A 931 20.18 40.55 0.01
CA GLY A 931 18.94 39.76 -0.12
C GLY A 931 17.76 40.65 -0.56
N PRO A 932 16.74 40.08 -1.22
CA PRO A 932 15.55 40.84 -1.64
C PRO A 932 14.81 41.39 -0.40
N LYS A 933 14.37 42.63 -0.50
CA LYS A 933 13.54 43.33 0.51
C LYS A 933 12.15 42.72 0.63
#